data_AF-A0A822Y5W0-F1
#
_entry.id   AF-A0A822Y5W0-F1
#
_cell.length_a   1.000
_cell.length_b   1.000
_cell.length_c   1.000
_cell.angle_alpha   90.00
_cell.angle_beta   90.00
_cell.angle_gamma   90.00
#
_symmetry.space_group_name_H-M   'P 1'
#
loop_
_entity.id
_entity.type
_entity.pdbx_description
1 polymer ?
#
loop_
_entity_poly.entity_id
_entity_poly.type
_entity_poly.pdbx_seq_one_letter_code
_entity_poly.pdbx_strand_id
1 'polypeptide(L)'
;MAVLCRGFFVFFLVLFLVLIRAGSGLNSDGEALLSLLKGLTVPPSIKPSWNSSVSTPCEWKGIRCDGLDRNVISLNMSGLGISGSLGPEIGLLRSLKVIDLNNNNFSGLIPAELSNCSLLEHLDLSENGFTGEVLRNIVNLRNLRYLSLYGNFLSGEIPESIGNCTKLQELYLTENQFVGALPDSLNNLKLLEYLDISSNSLEGRIRFGSGGCKNLIVMVLSYNQFDGEIPSSLGNCSRLTVFSALGNKLTGQIPSSFGSLTKLEYLYINENLLSGKIPPEIGSCSSLKEILLQSNLLEGEIPSELGSLSNLEDLELYTNRLTGEIPISIWKIPALKYLLVYQNNLLGELPFEMTELHHLENVSLFSNHFSGAIPYSLGINSSLVQLELTNNSFSGEIPPNLCFGKRLRVLNMGVNLLQGSIPSDVGSCSSLKRLILKHNHLTGPLPDFVQNSNLSFMDISGNNINGTIPSSLGNCSNLETINLSMNNLTGPIPQQIGNLVNLKLLNLSHNNLLGPLPPEISNCYKLLKLDLGFNSINGPIPLTIRNLTRLSNLILRENLFSEGIPDFFSAFSSLLELQLGGNILGGEIPPSIGLLQDLDIALNLSGNGLTGEIPSGMGTLRKLIRLDISWNNLTGNLSELGALGALAELNVSYNLFSDPIPDGLMKFLNSSPSSFWGNPHLCAPCLIGDGLSCNANKNISPCNRQLGDRKGLTRVKIAMIALGSLLFCLLVLVLFYCMYLKFRRTKPEFEISAKEGSAFLLSEIMEATDNLDHRFMIGKGAHGTVYKAALDPGRVYAVKKLVLSRHKGENIKSMGREIETVGKIKHRNLVRLEAFWLRKDNGLILYKYLENGNLHDVLHEIKPAPVLRWEVRYQIALGTAQGLAYLHDDCNPAIVHRDIKPNNILLDGDMEPHISDFGIAKLIDQSSATVQSITVAGTIGYISPETAFKVEKSKESDVYSYGVVLLELISRKRALDPSFPQDTDIVHWVRSIWRRVQAIDRIADPSLMQESMDSISIKEVIDVLLVALRCTAAQPSERPTMKDVVKQLVDAKARHRIKLIKCN
;
A
#
# COMPACT_ATOMS: atom_id res chain seq x y z
N MET A 1 -40.40 -11.31 111.60
CA MET A 1 -40.60 -11.98 110.28
C MET A 1 -40.89 -11.02 109.12
N ALA A 2 -40.66 -9.70 109.24
CA ALA A 2 -40.92 -8.73 108.16
C ALA A 2 -39.72 -7.80 107.89
N VAL A 3 -38.50 -8.33 107.97
CA VAL A 3 -37.24 -7.62 107.66
C VAL A 3 -36.58 -8.13 106.36
N LEU A 4 -37.19 -9.11 105.67
CA LEU A 4 -36.56 -9.77 104.52
C LEU A 4 -37.01 -9.30 103.12
N CYS A 5 -37.91 -8.33 102.98
CA CYS A 5 -38.45 -7.98 101.65
C CYS A 5 -38.04 -6.61 101.07
N ARG A 6 -37.37 -5.71 101.81
CA ARG A 6 -36.93 -4.41 101.27
C ARG A 6 -35.44 -4.30 100.94
N GLY A 7 -34.59 -5.14 101.54
CA GLY A 7 -33.15 -5.18 101.20
C GLY A 7 -32.83 -5.96 99.92
N PHE A 8 -33.67 -6.93 99.55
CA PHE A 8 -33.40 -7.82 98.42
C PHE A 8 -33.61 -7.16 97.05
N PHE A 9 -34.54 -6.22 96.94
CA PHE A 9 -34.83 -5.54 95.68
C PHE A 9 -33.82 -4.42 95.36
N VAL A 10 -33.33 -3.70 96.38
CA VAL A 10 -32.32 -2.65 96.20
C VAL A 10 -30.93 -3.25 95.94
N PHE A 11 -30.59 -4.39 96.56
CA PHE A 11 -29.32 -5.06 96.29
C PHE A 11 -29.25 -5.65 94.88
N PHE A 12 -30.35 -6.19 94.34
CA PHE A 12 -30.40 -6.64 92.95
C PHE A 12 -30.45 -5.49 91.94
N LEU A 13 -31.14 -4.37 92.24
CA LEU A 13 -31.14 -3.22 91.33
C LEU A 13 -29.76 -2.54 91.28
N VAL A 14 -29.04 -2.47 92.40
CA VAL A 14 -27.66 -1.95 92.46
C VAL A 14 -26.66 -2.96 91.87
N LEU A 15 -26.83 -4.28 92.04
CA LEU A 15 -26.01 -5.25 91.30
C LEU A 15 -26.31 -5.27 89.79
N PHE A 16 -27.55 -5.03 89.37
CA PHE A 16 -27.91 -4.93 87.95
C PHE A 16 -27.34 -3.64 87.34
N LEU A 17 -27.30 -2.54 88.09
CA LEU A 17 -26.66 -1.28 87.67
C LEU A 17 -25.13 -1.32 87.77
N VAL A 18 -24.53 -2.17 88.60
CA VAL A 18 -23.08 -2.39 88.71
C VAL A 18 -22.58 -3.48 87.72
N LEU A 19 -23.46 -4.33 87.20
CA LEU A 19 -23.16 -5.32 86.15
C LEU A 19 -23.49 -4.86 84.73
N ILE A 20 -24.09 -3.69 84.53
CA ILE A 20 -23.98 -3.00 83.24
C ILE A 20 -22.56 -2.43 83.17
N ARG A 21 -21.59 -3.29 82.83
CA ARG A 21 -20.51 -2.80 81.97
C ARG A 21 -21.25 -2.24 80.76
N ALA A 22 -21.14 -0.93 80.54
CA ALA A 22 -21.39 -0.37 79.23
C ALA A 22 -20.42 -1.08 78.28
N GLY A 23 -20.87 -2.21 77.71
CA GLY A 23 -20.21 -2.81 76.57
C GLY A 23 -20.35 -1.76 75.49
N SER A 24 -19.29 -1.01 75.24
CA SER A 24 -19.23 -0.06 74.15
C SER A 24 -19.28 -0.87 72.86
N GLY A 25 -20.50 -1.14 72.40
CA GLY A 25 -20.73 -1.71 71.09
C GLY A 25 -20.07 -0.83 70.04
N LEU A 26 -19.59 -1.46 68.98
CA LEU A 26 -19.07 -0.76 67.81
C LEU A 26 -20.10 0.28 67.35
N ASN A 27 -19.65 1.50 67.06
CA ASN A 27 -20.57 2.52 66.56
C ASN A 27 -21.20 2.13 65.20
N SER A 28 -22.27 2.84 64.81
CA SER A 28 -23.03 2.56 63.59
C SER A 28 -22.16 2.53 62.32
N ASP A 29 -21.13 3.39 62.26
CA ASP A 29 -20.22 3.43 61.12
C ASP A 29 -19.37 2.16 61.03
N GLY A 30 -18.87 1.66 62.17
CA GLY A 30 -18.16 0.39 62.22
C GLY A 30 -19.07 -0.79 61.85
N GLU A 31 -20.33 -0.79 62.28
CA GLU A 31 -21.29 -1.83 61.88
C GLU A 31 -21.57 -1.81 60.36
N ALA A 32 -21.73 -0.62 59.78
CA ALA A 32 -21.90 -0.44 58.34
C ALA A 32 -20.68 -0.95 57.55
N LEU A 33 -19.46 -0.65 58.02
CA LEU A 33 -18.21 -1.13 57.43
C LEU A 33 -18.06 -2.66 57.51
N LEU A 34 -18.41 -3.28 58.64
CA LEU A 34 -18.42 -4.75 58.75
C LEU A 34 -19.48 -5.40 57.85
N SER A 35 -20.63 -4.73 57.66
CA SER A 35 -21.64 -5.21 56.72
C SER A 35 -21.13 -5.13 55.28
N LEU A 36 -20.48 -4.02 54.90
CA LEU A 36 -19.86 -3.83 53.59
C LEU A 36 -18.81 -4.92 53.30
N LEU A 37 -18.00 -5.29 54.29
CA LEU A 37 -17.00 -6.36 54.17
C LEU A 37 -17.59 -7.74 53.82
N LYS A 38 -18.85 -8.03 54.16
CA LYS A 38 -19.46 -9.33 53.86
C LYS A 38 -19.58 -9.58 52.35
N GLY A 39 -19.70 -8.51 51.56
CA GLY A 39 -19.76 -8.57 50.10
C GLY A 39 -18.38 -8.53 49.41
N LEU A 40 -17.30 -8.39 50.19
CA LEU A 40 -15.95 -8.16 49.65
C LEU A 40 -14.98 -9.28 50.03
N THR A 41 -14.14 -9.65 49.07
CA THR A 41 -12.97 -10.49 49.28
C THR A 41 -11.78 -9.58 49.55
N VAL A 42 -11.41 -9.49 50.83
CA VAL A 42 -10.29 -8.67 51.30
C VAL A 42 -9.04 -9.51 51.62
N PRO A 43 -7.82 -8.98 51.37
CA PRO A 43 -6.58 -9.65 51.70
C PRO A 43 -6.41 -9.94 53.21
N PRO A 44 -5.56 -10.92 53.58
CA PRO A 44 -5.26 -11.25 54.98
C PRO A 44 -4.70 -10.08 55.81
N SER A 45 -4.17 -9.04 55.16
CA SER A 45 -3.61 -7.85 55.82
C SER A 45 -4.67 -6.88 56.36
N ILE A 46 -5.95 -7.08 56.02
CA ILE A 46 -7.07 -6.20 56.41
C ILE A 46 -7.96 -6.85 57.47
N LYS A 47 -8.31 -8.13 57.29
CA LYS A 47 -9.22 -8.86 58.20
C LYS A 47 -8.84 -8.77 59.70
N PRO A 48 -7.56 -8.83 60.11
CA PRO A 48 -7.20 -8.73 61.53
C PRO A 48 -7.46 -7.35 62.14
N SER A 49 -7.49 -6.30 61.29
CA SER A 49 -7.62 -4.92 61.74
C SER A 49 -9.07 -4.51 61.99
N TRP A 50 -10.01 -5.00 61.17
CA TRP A 50 -11.44 -4.65 61.29
C TRP A 50 -12.14 -5.58 62.28
N ASN A 51 -12.02 -5.25 63.57
CA ASN A 51 -12.49 -6.07 64.68
C ASN A 51 -13.76 -5.49 65.32
N SER A 52 -14.82 -6.28 65.48
CA SER A 52 -16.08 -5.87 66.14
C SER A 52 -15.97 -5.64 67.65
N SER A 53 -14.83 -5.95 68.26
CA SER A 53 -14.60 -5.86 69.72
C SER A 53 -14.17 -4.47 70.19
N VAL A 54 -13.90 -3.53 69.28
CA VAL A 54 -13.56 -2.13 69.62
C VAL A 54 -14.81 -1.24 69.54
N SER A 55 -14.79 -0.12 70.26
CA SER A 55 -15.93 0.82 70.28
C SER A 55 -16.06 1.67 69.01
N THR A 56 -14.97 1.83 68.25
CA THR A 56 -14.94 2.68 67.04
C THR A 56 -13.99 2.12 65.99
N PRO A 57 -14.26 2.29 64.68
CA PRO A 57 -13.42 1.80 63.59
C PRO A 57 -12.19 2.69 63.31
N CYS A 58 -11.93 3.72 64.11
CA CYS A 58 -10.94 4.76 63.81
C CYS A 58 -9.48 4.32 63.81
N GLU A 59 -9.18 3.15 64.39
CA GLU A 59 -7.85 2.51 64.33
C GLU A 59 -7.78 1.42 63.25
N TRP A 60 -8.86 1.20 62.51
CA TRP A 60 -8.87 0.22 61.44
C TRP A 60 -8.03 0.71 60.25
N LYS A 61 -7.30 -0.22 59.65
CA LYS A 61 -6.50 0.03 58.47
C LYS A 61 -7.40 0.58 57.35
N GLY A 62 -7.01 1.72 56.80
CA GLY A 62 -7.75 2.42 55.75
C GLY A 62 -8.87 3.35 56.23
N ILE A 63 -9.12 3.44 57.54
CA ILE A 63 -10.18 4.29 58.11
C ILE A 63 -9.57 5.50 58.80
N ARG A 64 -10.18 6.67 58.59
CA ARG A 64 -9.94 7.88 59.39
C ARG A 64 -11.26 8.43 59.90
N CYS A 65 -11.29 8.84 61.16
CA CYS A 65 -12.46 9.45 61.77
C CYS A 65 -12.29 10.95 62.04
N ASP A 66 -13.40 11.64 62.29
CA ASP A 66 -13.39 12.95 62.90
C ASP A 66 -12.90 12.89 64.37
N GLY A 67 -12.45 14.03 64.90
CA GLY A 67 -11.88 14.11 66.25
C GLY A 67 -12.89 14.32 67.38
N LEU A 68 -14.18 14.57 67.07
CA LEU A 68 -15.20 14.94 68.05
C LEU A 68 -16.13 13.78 68.34
N ASP A 69 -16.82 13.30 67.30
CA ASP A 69 -17.87 12.30 67.36
C ASP A 69 -17.37 10.91 66.93
N ARG A 70 -16.11 10.83 66.46
CA ARG A 70 -15.44 9.63 65.98
C ARG A 70 -16.20 8.95 64.83
N ASN A 71 -16.90 9.72 64.01
CA ASN A 71 -17.53 9.22 62.79
C ASN A 71 -16.47 9.06 61.69
N VAL A 72 -16.69 8.13 60.77
CA VAL A 72 -15.78 7.84 59.67
C VAL A 72 -15.86 8.95 58.61
N ILE A 73 -14.72 9.57 58.32
CA ILE A 73 -14.59 10.65 57.33
C ILE A 73 -13.77 10.25 56.11
N SER A 74 -12.98 9.18 56.19
CA SER A 74 -12.17 8.67 55.08
C SER A 74 -12.19 7.16 55.06
N LEU A 75 -12.40 6.59 53.87
CA LEU A 75 -12.17 5.20 53.53
C LEU A 75 -11.15 5.13 52.40
N ASN A 76 -9.94 4.68 52.69
CA ASN A 76 -8.88 4.50 51.70
C ASN A 76 -8.42 3.04 51.71
N MET A 77 -8.66 2.35 50.61
CA MET A 77 -8.34 0.93 50.41
C MET A 77 -7.67 0.69 49.05
N SER A 78 -6.97 1.70 48.53
CA SER A 78 -6.35 1.64 47.20
C SER A 78 -5.21 0.62 47.09
N GLY A 79 -5.10 -0.03 45.92
CA GLY A 79 -3.97 -0.91 45.60
C GLY A 79 -3.91 -2.20 46.43
N LEU A 80 -5.01 -2.62 47.07
CA LEU A 80 -5.02 -3.75 47.98
C LEU A 80 -5.47 -5.06 47.32
N GLY A 81 -5.87 -5.06 46.05
CA GLY A 81 -6.37 -6.25 45.35
C GLY A 81 -7.70 -6.76 45.91
N ILE A 82 -8.53 -5.86 46.45
CA ILE A 82 -9.88 -6.18 46.95
C ILE A 82 -10.77 -6.53 45.77
N SER A 83 -11.59 -7.56 45.91
CA SER A 83 -12.56 -7.96 44.88
C SER A 83 -13.97 -8.14 45.44
N GLY A 84 -14.98 -8.11 44.57
CA GLY A 84 -16.39 -8.15 44.93
C GLY A 84 -17.14 -6.90 44.49
N SER A 85 -18.38 -6.74 44.93
CA SER A 85 -19.22 -5.59 44.60
C SER A 85 -19.33 -4.61 45.76
N LEU A 86 -19.27 -3.30 45.47
CA LEU A 86 -19.51 -2.27 46.48
C LEU A 86 -21.00 -2.24 46.86
N GLY A 87 -21.32 -2.62 48.09
CA GLY A 87 -22.70 -2.72 48.58
C GLY A 87 -23.34 -1.37 48.95
N PRO A 88 -24.70 -1.31 49.05
CA PRO A 88 -25.45 -0.11 49.41
C PRO A 88 -25.13 0.42 50.82
N GLU A 89 -24.52 -0.39 51.68
CA GLU A 89 -24.14 -0.04 53.05
C GLU A 89 -23.16 1.14 53.11
N ILE A 90 -22.43 1.42 52.03
CA ILE A 90 -21.57 2.61 51.93
C ILE A 90 -22.36 3.91 52.19
N GLY A 91 -23.64 3.95 51.80
CA GLY A 91 -24.52 5.11 52.00
C GLY A 91 -24.95 5.36 53.45
N LEU A 92 -24.63 4.44 54.38
CA LEU A 92 -24.85 4.64 55.81
C LEU A 92 -23.78 5.55 56.44
N LEU A 93 -22.60 5.65 55.83
CA LEU A 93 -21.46 6.44 56.30
C LEU A 93 -21.60 7.91 55.88
N ARG A 94 -22.56 8.61 56.49
CA ARG A 94 -22.97 9.98 56.08
C ARG A 94 -21.91 11.06 56.30
N SER A 95 -20.92 10.79 57.17
CA SER A 95 -19.82 11.69 57.49
C SER A 95 -18.63 11.59 56.52
N LEU A 96 -18.67 10.67 55.55
CA LEU A 96 -17.59 10.46 54.60
C LEU A 96 -17.31 11.71 53.75
N LYS A 97 -16.01 12.04 53.68
CA LYS A 97 -15.43 13.10 52.84
C LYS A 97 -14.53 12.54 51.76
N VAL A 98 -13.88 11.41 52.01
CA VAL A 98 -12.92 10.78 51.10
C VAL A 98 -13.24 9.30 50.95
N ILE A 99 -13.42 8.87 49.71
CA ILE A 99 -13.46 7.45 49.33
C ILE A 99 -12.40 7.26 48.25
N ASP A 100 -11.42 6.42 48.53
CA ASP A 100 -10.37 6.02 47.60
C ASP A 100 -10.30 4.48 47.56
N LEU A 101 -10.78 3.90 46.47
CA LEU A 101 -10.82 2.47 46.22
C LEU A 101 -10.03 2.09 44.95
N ASN A 102 -9.15 2.98 44.47
CA ASN A 102 -8.52 2.80 43.18
C ASN A 102 -7.60 1.56 43.10
N ASN A 103 -7.31 1.11 41.88
CA ASN A 103 -6.39 0.01 41.60
C ASN A 103 -6.71 -1.27 42.41
N ASN A 104 -7.93 -1.76 42.22
CA ASN A 104 -8.45 -2.96 42.87
C ASN A 104 -9.18 -3.83 41.82
N ASN A 105 -9.91 -4.83 42.27
CA ASN A 105 -10.67 -5.73 41.40
C ASN A 105 -12.16 -5.71 41.78
N PHE A 106 -12.67 -4.53 42.16
CA PHE A 106 -14.11 -4.32 42.38
C PHE A 106 -14.88 -4.53 41.08
N SER A 107 -16.12 -5.01 41.17
CA SER A 107 -16.96 -5.32 40.02
C SER A 107 -18.44 -5.02 40.29
N GLY A 108 -19.27 -5.06 39.25
CA GLY A 108 -20.71 -4.76 39.37
C GLY A 108 -21.01 -3.26 39.32
N LEU A 109 -22.17 -2.86 39.83
CA LEU A 109 -22.64 -1.47 39.77
C LEU A 109 -22.06 -0.63 40.90
N ILE A 110 -21.90 0.68 40.66
CA ILE A 110 -21.72 1.65 41.74
C ILE A 110 -23.09 1.83 42.44
N PRO A 111 -23.21 1.58 43.76
CA PRO A 111 -24.49 1.61 44.46
C PRO A 111 -25.07 3.04 44.51
N ALA A 112 -26.37 3.17 44.25
CA ALA A 112 -27.05 4.48 44.23
C ALA A 112 -27.02 5.20 45.59
N GLU A 113 -26.97 4.42 46.67
CA GLU A 113 -26.89 4.86 48.05
C GLU A 113 -25.59 5.62 48.34
N LEU A 114 -24.54 5.50 47.51
CA LEU A 114 -23.32 6.31 47.61
C LEU A 114 -23.65 7.82 47.57
N SER A 115 -24.73 8.20 46.88
CA SER A 115 -25.22 9.58 46.83
C SER A 115 -25.71 10.12 48.19
N ASN A 116 -25.90 9.27 49.20
CA ASN A 116 -26.24 9.69 50.57
C ASN A 116 -25.05 10.26 51.34
N CYS A 117 -23.81 10.03 50.88
CA CYS A 117 -22.60 10.61 51.44
C CYS A 117 -22.44 12.08 51.01
N SER A 118 -23.39 12.96 51.37
CA SER A 118 -23.46 14.35 50.87
C SER A 118 -22.25 15.25 51.22
N LEU A 119 -21.41 14.80 52.16
CA LEU A 119 -20.18 15.50 52.56
C LEU A 119 -18.95 15.09 51.73
N LEU A 120 -19.11 14.20 50.74
CA LEU A 120 -18.01 13.70 49.94
C LEU A 120 -17.34 14.82 49.13
N GLU A 121 -16.03 14.91 49.27
CA GLU A 121 -15.16 15.87 48.59
C GLU A 121 -14.23 15.17 47.58
N HIS A 122 -13.86 13.92 47.84
CA HIS A 122 -12.97 13.12 46.99
C HIS A 122 -13.54 11.72 46.79
N LEU A 123 -13.75 11.33 45.54
CA LEU A 123 -14.19 9.99 45.14
C LEU A 123 -13.27 9.45 44.05
N ASP A 124 -12.49 8.43 44.38
CA ASP A 124 -11.66 7.70 43.43
C ASP A 124 -12.07 6.21 43.40
N LEU A 125 -12.61 5.79 42.27
CA LEU A 125 -13.01 4.41 41.97
C LEU A 125 -12.25 3.85 40.75
N SER A 126 -11.16 4.51 40.35
CA SER A 126 -10.45 4.19 39.11
C SER A 126 -9.74 2.83 39.14
N GLU A 127 -9.39 2.30 37.97
CA GLU A 127 -8.67 1.04 37.78
C GLU A 127 -9.35 -0.12 38.52
N ASN A 128 -10.57 -0.42 38.09
CA ASN A 128 -11.45 -1.45 38.63
C ASN A 128 -12.31 -2.06 37.51
N GLY A 129 -13.24 -2.95 37.86
CA GLY A 129 -14.21 -3.56 36.96
C GLY A 129 -15.65 -3.07 37.15
N PHE A 130 -15.86 -1.82 37.58
CA PHE A 130 -17.22 -1.28 37.74
C PHE A 130 -17.93 -1.17 36.38
N THR A 131 -19.24 -1.41 36.38
CA THR A 131 -20.12 -1.48 35.19
C THR A 131 -21.38 -0.63 35.40
N GLY A 132 -22.15 -0.45 34.33
CA GLY A 132 -23.45 0.23 34.35
C GLY A 132 -23.35 1.76 34.20
N GLU A 133 -24.50 2.43 34.34
CA GLU A 133 -24.60 3.89 34.23
C GLU A 133 -24.01 4.60 35.46
N VAL A 134 -23.34 5.74 35.24
CA VAL A 134 -22.97 6.64 36.34
C VAL A 134 -24.23 7.10 37.08
N LEU A 135 -24.12 7.21 38.41
CA LEU A 135 -25.21 7.55 39.31
C LEU A 135 -26.04 8.75 38.80
N ARG A 136 -27.26 8.49 38.33
CA ARG A 136 -28.25 9.53 37.98
C ARG A 136 -28.49 10.54 39.14
N ASN A 137 -28.16 10.14 40.37
CA ASN A 137 -28.29 10.94 41.59
C ASN A 137 -26.99 11.62 42.08
N ILE A 138 -25.97 11.78 41.22
CA ILE A 138 -24.73 12.50 41.60
C ILE A 138 -25.00 13.94 42.08
N VAL A 139 -26.18 14.50 41.74
CA VAL A 139 -26.70 15.79 42.21
C VAL A 139 -26.62 16.01 43.74
N ASN A 140 -26.60 14.94 44.53
CA ASN A 140 -26.51 15.03 45.99
C ASN A 140 -25.08 15.25 46.50
N LEU A 141 -24.05 14.98 45.68
CA LEU A 141 -22.63 15.11 46.03
C LEU A 141 -22.10 16.51 45.69
N ARG A 142 -22.74 17.55 46.22
CA ARG A 142 -22.41 18.96 45.90
C ARG A 142 -21.05 19.45 46.42
N ASN A 143 -20.44 18.69 47.32
CA ASN A 143 -19.13 19.03 47.89
C ASN A 143 -17.95 18.43 47.11
N LEU A 144 -18.23 17.64 46.08
CA LEU A 144 -17.21 16.92 45.33
C LEU A 144 -16.25 17.91 44.65
N ARG A 145 -14.95 17.66 44.83
CA ARG A 145 -13.81 18.38 44.25
C ARG A 145 -13.02 17.50 43.29
N TYR A 146 -12.91 16.22 43.61
CA TYR A 146 -12.20 15.23 42.83
C TYR A 146 -13.12 14.03 42.55
N LEU A 147 -13.27 13.70 41.27
CA LEU A 147 -13.98 12.51 40.81
C LEU A 147 -13.12 11.78 39.78
N SER A 148 -12.69 10.56 40.11
CA SER A 148 -12.01 9.67 39.17
C SER A 148 -12.75 8.34 39.06
N LEU A 149 -13.16 8.03 37.83
CA LEU A 149 -13.77 6.78 37.41
C LEU A 149 -12.97 6.10 36.28
N TYR A 150 -11.75 6.57 36.03
CA TYR A 150 -10.88 6.10 34.95
C TYR A 150 -10.65 4.58 34.99
N GLY A 151 -10.52 3.93 33.83
CA GLY A 151 -10.14 2.52 33.75
C GLY A 151 -11.19 1.58 34.36
N ASN A 152 -12.43 1.67 33.86
CA ASN A 152 -13.57 0.84 34.27
C ASN A 152 -14.41 0.44 33.04
N PHE A 153 -15.52 -0.26 33.26
CA PHE A 153 -16.48 -0.64 32.21
C PHE A 153 -17.81 0.12 32.35
N LEU A 154 -17.76 1.38 32.80
CA LEU A 154 -18.96 2.22 32.96
C LEU A 154 -19.51 2.60 31.59
N SER A 155 -20.84 2.62 31.46
CA SER A 155 -21.54 2.82 30.19
C SER A 155 -22.67 3.84 30.32
N GLY A 156 -23.38 4.12 29.24
CA GLY A 156 -24.46 5.11 29.21
C GLY A 156 -23.95 6.55 29.05
N GLU A 157 -24.86 7.51 29.22
CA GLU A 157 -24.55 8.93 29.04
C GLU A 157 -23.93 9.56 30.29
N ILE A 158 -23.09 10.57 30.11
CA ILE A 158 -22.64 11.43 31.22
C ILE A 158 -23.85 12.28 31.65
N PRO A 159 -24.32 12.17 32.90
CA PRO A 159 -25.59 12.76 33.29
C PRO A 159 -25.48 14.28 33.45
N GLU A 160 -26.49 15.03 32.98
CA GLU A 160 -26.61 16.50 33.16
C GLU A 160 -26.54 16.96 34.63
N SER A 161 -26.83 16.07 35.58
CA SER A 161 -26.67 16.37 37.00
C SER A 161 -25.21 16.63 37.43
N ILE A 162 -24.21 16.24 36.62
CA ILE A 162 -22.79 16.48 36.93
C ILE A 162 -22.49 17.97 37.09
N GLY A 163 -23.18 18.84 36.34
CA GLY A 163 -23.03 20.29 36.45
C GLY A 163 -23.48 20.89 37.79
N ASN A 164 -24.15 20.12 38.66
CA ASN A 164 -24.52 20.56 40.00
C ASN A 164 -23.37 20.42 41.02
N CYS A 165 -22.31 19.68 40.69
CA CYS A 165 -21.11 19.56 41.52
C CYS A 165 -20.21 20.80 41.35
N THR A 166 -20.71 22.00 41.65
CA THR A 166 -20.04 23.27 41.32
C THR A 166 -18.68 23.50 42.01
N LYS A 167 -18.29 22.62 42.94
CA LYS A 167 -16.96 22.61 43.58
C LYS A 167 -15.94 21.69 42.89
N LEU A 168 -16.35 20.99 41.84
CA LEU A 168 -15.51 20.03 41.13
C LEU A 168 -14.34 20.75 40.46
N GLN A 169 -13.13 20.24 40.71
CA GLN A 169 -11.85 20.71 40.19
C GLN A 169 -11.26 19.69 39.23
N GLU A 170 -11.45 18.39 39.51
CA GLU A 170 -10.89 17.31 38.72
C GLU A 170 -11.95 16.27 38.37
N LEU A 171 -12.06 15.96 37.07
CA LEU A 171 -12.97 14.96 36.53
C LEU A 171 -12.24 14.05 35.55
N TYR A 172 -12.08 12.78 35.92
CA TYR A 172 -11.47 11.74 35.08
C TYR A 172 -12.49 10.63 34.79
N LEU A 173 -12.88 10.49 33.53
CA LEU A 173 -13.80 9.45 33.02
C LEU A 173 -13.16 8.58 31.93
N THR A 174 -11.85 8.73 31.75
CA THR A 174 -11.03 8.10 30.71
C THR A 174 -11.15 6.58 30.72
N GLU A 175 -11.02 5.94 29.55
CA GLU A 175 -11.02 4.48 29.40
C GLU A 175 -12.26 3.82 30.04
N ASN A 176 -13.42 4.15 29.48
CA ASN A 176 -14.72 3.58 29.84
C ASN A 176 -15.53 3.33 28.55
N GLN A 177 -16.84 3.10 28.69
CA GLN A 177 -17.78 2.85 27.59
C GLN A 177 -18.88 3.93 27.54
N PHE A 178 -18.58 5.17 27.94
CA PHE A 178 -19.55 6.26 27.90
C PHE A 178 -19.95 6.58 26.45
N VAL A 179 -21.23 6.90 26.27
CA VAL A 179 -21.86 7.23 24.97
C VAL A 179 -22.64 8.54 25.07
N GLY A 180 -23.17 9.01 23.94
CA GLY A 180 -24.00 10.22 23.88
C GLY A 180 -23.17 11.50 23.90
N ALA A 181 -23.87 12.63 24.01
CA ALA A 181 -23.25 13.96 23.92
C ALA A 181 -22.62 14.42 25.24
N LEU A 182 -21.64 15.30 25.14
CA LEU A 182 -21.09 16.01 26.29
C LEU A 182 -22.16 16.94 26.89
N PRO A 183 -22.54 16.79 28.18
CA PRO A 183 -23.64 17.56 28.76
C PRO A 183 -23.34 19.05 28.87
N ASP A 184 -24.32 19.89 28.50
CA ASP A 184 -24.15 21.35 28.44
C ASP A 184 -23.91 21.93 29.85
N SER A 185 -24.44 21.28 30.88
CA SER A 185 -24.26 21.63 32.29
C SER A 185 -22.82 21.59 32.79
N LEU A 186 -21.87 20.95 32.08
CA LEU A 186 -20.45 21.03 32.42
C LEU A 186 -19.94 22.47 32.43
N ASN A 187 -20.53 23.37 31.64
CA ASN A 187 -20.23 24.79 31.66
C ASN A 187 -20.53 25.48 33.02
N ASN A 188 -21.28 24.84 33.91
CA ASN A 188 -21.53 25.34 35.27
C ASN A 188 -20.35 25.11 36.23
N LEU A 189 -19.41 24.21 35.86
CA LEU A 189 -18.26 23.83 36.68
C LEU A 189 -17.12 24.85 36.58
N LYS A 190 -17.33 26.05 37.13
CA LYS A 190 -16.40 27.19 37.02
C LYS A 190 -15.06 26.99 37.73
N LEU A 191 -14.98 25.99 38.62
CA LEU A 191 -13.75 25.63 39.35
C LEU A 191 -13.01 24.46 38.71
N LEU A 192 -13.50 23.92 37.58
CA LEU A 192 -12.86 22.78 36.91
C LEU A 192 -11.48 23.17 36.38
N GLU A 193 -10.48 22.38 36.75
CA GLU A 193 -9.07 22.52 36.41
C GLU A 193 -8.63 21.41 35.45
N TYR A 194 -9.11 20.18 35.68
CA TYR A 194 -8.76 19.01 34.87
C TYR A 194 -10.03 18.30 34.40
N LEU A 195 -10.13 18.12 33.08
CA LEU A 195 -11.18 17.34 32.43
C LEU A 195 -10.53 16.34 31.49
N ASP A 196 -10.62 15.05 31.80
CA ASP A 196 -10.22 13.98 30.90
C ASP A 196 -11.37 12.97 30.76
N ILE A 197 -11.85 12.83 29.53
CA ILE A 197 -12.94 11.94 29.16
C ILE A 197 -12.55 11.09 27.94
N SER A 198 -11.25 10.94 27.71
CA SER A 198 -10.72 10.25 26.54
C SER A 198 -11.03 8.75 26.51
N SER A 199 -10.83 8.11 25.36
CA SER A 199 -10.99 6.66 25.19
C SER A 199 -12.38 6.16 25.62
N ASN A 200 -13.41 6.75 25.02
CA ASN A 200 -14.82 6.43 25.22
C ASN A 200 -15.54 6.38 23.85
N SER A 201 -16.87 6.39 23.83
CA SER A 201 -17.70 6.47 22.62
C SER A 201 -18.61 7.70 22.63
N LEU A 202 -18.15 8.81 23.22
CA LEU A 202 -18.88 10.08 23.28
C LEU A 202 -18.98 10.72 21.89
N GLU A 203 -20.12 11.32 21.57
CA GLU A 203 -20.43 11.86 20.24
C GLU A 203 -21.00 13.28 20.28
N GLY A 204 -21.33 13.81 19.10
CA GLY A 204 -21.91 15.14 18.94
C GLY A 204 -20.91 16.29 19.09
N ARG A 205 -21.44 17.51 19.13
CA ARG A 205 -20.63 18.74 19.13
C ARG A 205 -20.10 19.05 20.52
N ILE A 206 -18.85 19.52 20.57
CA ILE A 206 -18.27 20.09 21.78
C ILE A 206 -18.97 21.44 22.04
N ARG A 207 -19.72 21.57 23.14
CA ARG A 207 -20.38 22.84 23.55
C ARG A 207 -19.80 23.47 24.81
N PHE A 208 -18.67 22.94 25.26
CA PHE A 208 -17.96 23.41 26.43
C PHE A 208 -17.13 24.67 26.14
N GLY A 209 -16.99 25.55 27.13
CA GLY A 209 -16.22 26.80 27.06
C GLY A 209 -17.08 28.07 26.93
N SER A 210 -18.38 27.93 26.68
CA SER A 210 -19.33 29.05 26.55
C SER A 210 -19.71 29.70 27.89
N GLY A 211 -19.66 28.95 29.01
CA GLY A 211 -20.01 29.42 30.36
C GLY A 211 -18.86 29.93 31.24
N GLY A 212 -17.63 29.94 30.71
CA GLY A 212 -16.41 30.38 31.40
C GLY A 212 -15.57 29.22 31.96
N CYS A 213 -14.45 28.93 31.29
CA CYS A 213 -13.47 27.88 31.60
C CYS A 213 -12.13 28.44 32.14
N LYS A 214 -12.18 29.57 32.86
CA LYS A 214 -10.97 30.33 33.23
C LYS A 214 -9.99 29.60 34.14
N ASN A 215 -10.45 28.57 34.85
CA ASN A 215 -9.62 27.74 35.73
C ASN A 215 -9.07 26.49 35.05
N LEU A 216 -9.57 26.14 33.86
CA LEU A 216 -9.19 24.92 33.16
C LEU A 216 -7.72 24.97 32.78
N ILE A 217 -6.98 23.93 33.14
CA ILE A 217 -5.56 23.73 32.89
C ILE A 217 -5.39 22.62 31.85
N VAL A 218 -6.13 21.52 31.99
CA VAL A 218 -6.04 20.37 31.09
C VAL A 218 -7.42 19.97 30.59
N MET A 219 -7.54 19.81 29.28
CA MET A 219 -8.74 19.29 28.64
C MET A 219 -8.36 18.22 27.60
N VAL A 220 -8.79 16.98 27.86
CA VAL A 220 -8.49 15.81 27.02
C VAL A 220 -9.80 15.13 26.62
N LEU A 221 -10.05 15.13 25.31
CA LEU A 221 -11.26 14.61 24.64
C LEU A 221 -10.94 13.45 23.68
N SER A 222 -9.69 13.01 23.66
CA SER A 222 -9.14 12.15 22.61
C SER A 222 -9.80 10.77 22.51
N TYR A 223 -9.74 10.15 21.34
CA TYR A 223 -10.29 8.82 21.07
C TYR A 223 -11.77 8.68 21.46
N ASN A 224 -12.59 9.53 20.84
CA ASN A 224 -14.05 9.54 20.96
C ASN A 224 -14.67 9.68 19.54
N GLN A 225 -15.94 10.06 19.46
CA GLN A 225 -16.70 10.27 18.23
C GLN A 225 -17.18 11.72 18.08
N PHE A 226 -16.53 12.69 18.73
CA PHE A 226 -16.95 14.10 18.67
C PHE A 226 -16.90 14.63 17.24
N ASP A 227 -17.94 15.38 16.85
CA ASP A 227 -18.11 15.95 15.52
C ASP A 227 -18.33 17.48 15.55
N GLY A 228 -18.49 18.07 14.37
CA GLY A 228 -18.65 19.52 14.23
C GLY A 228 -17.35 20.27 14.51
N GLU A 229 -17.46 21.57 14.78
CA GLU A 229 -16.31 22.47 14.91
C GLU A 229 -15.75 22.52 16.34
N ILE A 230 -14.46 22.80 16.47
CA ILE A 230 -13.85 23.17 17.75
C ILE A 230 -14.40 24.55 18.16
N PRO A 231 -14.99 24.72 19.35
CA PRO A 231 -15.60 26.00 19.75
C PRO A 231 -14.57 27.11 19.91
N SER A 232 -14.80 28.24 19.23
CA SER A 232 -13.96 29.43 19.40
C SER A 232 -13.97 29.99 20.83
N SER A 233 -15.02 29.71 21.62
CA SER A 233 -15.10 30.07 23.03
C SER A 233 -14.01 29.44 23.91
N LEU A 234 -13.38 28.34 23.47
CA LEU A 234 -12.25 27.75 24.19
C LEU A 234 -11.04 28.70 24.26
N GLY A 235 -10.92 29.67 23.35
CA GLY A 235 -9.93 30.75 23.45
C GLY A 235 -10.03 31.59 24.74
N ASN A 236 -11.14 31.51 25.47
CA ASN A 236 -11.32 32.17 26.77
C ASN A 236 -10.74 31.38 27.95
N CYS A 237 -10.27 30.14 27.76
CA CYS A 237 -9.70 29.30 28.82
C CYS A 237 -8.24 29.70 29.10
N SER A 238 -7.99 30.91 29.59
CA SER A 238 -6.65 31.52 29.66
C SER A 238 -5.58 30.80 30.49
N ARG A 239 -5.96 29.78 31.29
CA ARG A 239 -5.04 28.95 32.08
C ARG A 239 -4.71 27.60 31.41
N LEU A 240 -5.30 27.30 30.25
CA LEU A 240 -5.16 26.03 29.57
C LEU A 240 -3.71 25.82 29.13
N THR A 241 -3.12 24.71 29.55
CA THR A 241 -1.76 24.26 29.19
C THR A 241 -1.80 23.08 28.22
N VAL A 242 -2.84 22.24 28.30
CA VAL A 242 -3.03 21.08 27.41
C VAL A 242 -4.43 21.12 26.80
N PHE A 243 -4.50 21.09 25.47
CA PHE A 243 -5.73 20.77 24.75
C PHE A 243 -5.50 19.58 23.82
N SER A 244 -6.23 18.50 24.07
CA SER A 244 -6.15 17.29 23.26
C SER A 244 -7.53 16.82 22.82
N ALA A 245 -7.70 16.64 21.52
CA ALA A 245 -8.89 16.07 20.89
C ALA A 245 -8.53 15.10 19.74
N LEU A 246 -7.36 14.46 19.86
CA LEU A 246 -6.82 13.48 18.93
C LEU A 246 -7.82 12.35 18.63
N GLY A 247 -7.91 11.88 17.39
CA GLY A 247 -8.67 10.68 17.05
C GLY A 247 -10.18 10.84 17.24
N ASN A 248 -10.76 11.90 16.68
CA ASN A 248 -12.19 12.20 16.69
C ASN A 248 -12.71 12.41 15.24
N LYS A 249 -13.91 12.97 15.08
CA LYS A 249 -14.53 13.33 13.80
C LYS A 249 -14.71 14.85 13.65
N LEU A 250 -13.84 15.64 14.29
CA LEU A 250 -13.95 17.09 14.30
C LEU A 250 -13.73 17.66 12.89
N THR A 251 -14.54 18.66 12.53
CA THR A 251 -14.59 19.32 11.22
C THR A 251 -14.43 20.84 11.40
N GLY A 252 -14.53 21.61 10.31
CA GLY A 252 -14.37 23.07 10.36
C GLY A 252 -12.92 23.49 10.53
N GLN A 253 -12.70 24.73 10.96
CA GLN A 253 -11.37 25.34 11.05
C GLN A 253 -10.80 25.27 12.47
N ILE A 254 -9.47 25.33 12.59
CA ILE A 254 -8.82 25.58 13.87
C ILE A 254 -9.17 27.01 14.30
N PRO A 255 -9.71 27.25 15.52
CA PRO A 255 -10.12 28.59 15.93
C PRO A 255 -8.93 29.55 16.09
N SER A 256 -8.96 30.70 15.43
CA SER A 256 -7.95 31.76 15.62
C SER A 256 -7.91 32.29 17.05
N SER A 257 -9.01 32.16 17.80
CA SER A 257 -9.08 32.52 19.22
C SER A 257 -8.11 31.71 20.09
N PHE A 258 -7.57 30.59 19.61
CA PHE A 258 -6.51 29.85 20.31
C PHE A 258 -5.26 30.70 20.52
N GLY A 259 -5.00 31.72 19.69
CA GLY A 259 -3.91 32.67 19.90
C GLY A 259 -3.96 33.44 21.23
N SER A 260 -5.12 33.43 21.93
CA SER A 260 -5.25 34.01 23.27
C SER A 260 -4.76 33.08 24.40
N LEU A 261 -4.51 31.81 24.10
CA LEU A 261 -4.09 30.78 25.07
C LEU A 261 -2.58 30.82 25.31
N THR A 262 -2.09 31.93 25.85
CA THR A 262 -0.65 32.18 26.07
C THR A 262 0.05 31.18 27.01
N LYS A 263 -0.70 30.35 27.75
CA LYS A 263 -0.20 29.28 28.61
C LYS A 263 -0.23 27.88 27.97
N LEU A 264 -0.78 27.76 26.76
CA LEU A 264 -0.88 26.49 26.06
C LEU A 264 0.52 25.97 25.72
N GLU A 265 0.83 24.76 26.17
CA GLU A 265 2.10 24.07 25.93
C GLU A 265 1.93 22.96 24.88
N TYR A 266 0.79 22.26 24.91
CA TYR A 266 0.52 21.10 24.06
C TYR A 266 -0.81 21.24 23.34
N LEU A 267 -0.77 21.23 22.02
CA LEU A 267 -1.95 21.27 21.15
C LEU A 267 -2.01 20.00 20.29
N TYR A 268 -2.90 19.08 20.66
CA TYR A 268 -3.06 17.78 19.99
C TYR A 268 -4.45 17.66 19.36
N ILE A 269 -4.56 17.97 18.08
CA ILE A 269 -5.84 17.89 17.33
C ILE A 269 -5.68 17.13 16.01
N ASN A 270 -4.66 16.27 15.96
CA ASN A 270 -4.38 15.32 14.90
C ASN A 270 -5.45 14.22 14.78
N GLU A 271 -5.43 13.49 13.66
CA GLU A 271 -6.38 12.41 13.33
C GLU A 271 -7.85 12.84 13.45
N ASN A 272 -8.22 13.88 12.70
CA ASN A 272 -9.55 14.44 12.62
C ASN A 272 -9.90 14.80 11.15
N LEU A 273 -10.98 15.55 10.93
CA LEU A 273 -11.42 16.05 9.63
C LEU A 273 -11.35 17.59 9.56
N LEU A 274 -10.43 18.21 10.31
CA LEU A 274 -10.25 19.67 10.35
C LEU A 274 -9.77 20.18 8.99
N SER A 275 -10.27 21.32 8.56
CA SER A 275 -10.08 21.91 7.24
C SER A 275 -9.73 23.39 7.34
N GLY A 276 -9.46 24.05 6.20
CA GLY A 276 -9.03 25.44 6.16
C GLY A 276 -7.58 25.62 6.60
N LYS A 277 -7.20 26.87 6.86
CA LYS A 277 -5.80 27.25 7.12
C LYS A 277 -5.42 27.07 8.59
N ILE A 278 -4.13 26.86 8.84
CA ILE A 278 -3.56 27.02 10.17
C ILE A 278 -3.62 28.53 10.52
N PRO A 279 -4.26 28.93 11.63
CA PRO A 279 -4.36 30.35 11.99
C PRO A 279 -3.00 30.94 12.38
N PRO A 280 -2.60 32.09 11.81
CA PRO A 280 -1.35 32.77 12.20
C PRO A 280 -1.35 33.19 13.68
N GLU A 281 -2.53 33.41 14.28
CA GLU A 281 -2.67 33.79 15.69
C GLU A 281 -2.09 32.75 16.66
N ILE A 282 -1.96 31.48 16.25
CA ILE A 282 -1.29 30.44 17.04
C ILE A 282 0.17 30.82 17.37
N GLY A 283 0.83 31.62 16.53
CA GLY A 283 2.15 32.18 16.80
C GLY A 283 2.23 33.05 18.07
N SER A 284 1.08 33.51 18.59
CA SER A 284 1.00 34.28 19.84
C SER A 284 1.02 33.41 21.11
N CYS A 285 0.88 32.08 20.98
CA CYS A 285 0.90 31.15 22.11
C CYS A 285 2.33 30.85 22.57
N SER A 286 3.00 31.83 23.20
CA SER A 286 4.44 31.80 23.54
C SER A 286 4.93 30.61 24.37
N SER A 287 4.03 29.88 25.03
CA SER A 287 4.35 28.69 25.83
C SER A 287 4.33 27.38 25.05
N LEU A 288 3.90 27.38 23.77
CA LEU A 288 3.78 26.15 22.97
C LEU A 288 5.13 25.45 22.81
N LYS A 289 5.12 24.15 23.08
CA LYS A 289 6.23 23.21 22.91
C LYS A 289 5.93 22.20 21.82
N GLU A 290 4.68 21.77 21.69
CA GLU A 290 4.28 20.75 20.72
C GLU A 290 2.97 21.14 20.01
N ILE A 291 2.99 21.03 18.69
CA ILE A 291 1.85 21.25 17.81
C ILE A 291 1.69 20.02 16.93
N LEU A 292 0.68 19.20 17.23
CA LEU A 292 0.37 17.98 16.48
C LEU A 292 -0.96 18.15 15.73
N LEU A 293 -0.85 18.39 14.42
CA LEU A 293 -1.98 18.66 13.50
C LEU A 293 -2.08 17.65 12.35
N GLN A 294 -1.26 16.60 12.36
CA GLN A 294 -1.21 15.61 11.29
C GLN A 294 -2.54 14.88 11.05
N SER A 295 -2.67 14.26 9.87
CA SER A 295 -3.83 13.43 9.51
C SER A 295 -5.15 14.22 9.63
N ASN A 296 -5.21 15.37 8.94
CA ASN A 296 -6.38 16.24 8.81
C ASN A 296 -6.55 16.66 7.33
N LEU A 297 -7.41 17.64 7.06
CA LEU A 297 -7.67 18.23 5.74
C LEU A 297 -7.19 19.71 5.68
N LEU A 298 -6.19 20.08 6.48
CA LEU A 298 -5.68 21.46 6.54
C LEU A 298 -5.03 21.86 5.21
N GLU A 299 -5.27 23.09 4.78
CA GLU A 299 -4.83 23.62 3.48
C GLU A 299 -4.18 25.00 3.62
N GLY A 300 -3.63 25.51 2.52
CA GLY A 300 -2.92 26.79 2.50
C GLY A 300 -1.49 26.68 3.04
N GLU A 301 -0.88 27.84 3.27
CA GLU A 301 0.52 27.94 3.68
C GLU A 301 0.71 27.78 5.19
N ILE A 302 1.89 27.33 5.59
CA ILE A 302 2.31 27.31 6.99
C ILE A 302 2.57 28.77 7.41
N PRO A 303 1.89 29.31 8.45
CA PRO A 303 2.08 30.70 8.85
C PRO A 303 3.49 31.00 9.36
N SER A 304 4.07 32.10 8.89
CA SER A 304 5.40 32.56 9.32
C SER A 304 5.46 32.92 10.81
N GLU A 305 4.31 33.28 11.38
CA GLU A 305 4.09 33.61 12.78
C GLU A 305 4.37 32.43 13.70
N LEU A 306 4.28 31.17 13.23
CA LEU A 306 4.71 30.03 14.04
C LEU A 306 6.20 30.10 14.42
N GLY A 307 7.00 30.83 13.63
CA GLY A 307 8.40 31.10 13.93
C GLY A 307 8.66 31.98 15.16
N SER A 308 7.64 32.64 15.74
CA SER A 308 7.80 33.36 17.02
C SER A 308 7.74 32.45 18.25
N LEU A 309 7.40 31.17 18.08
CA LEU A 309 7.30 30.19 19.15
C LEU A 309 8.69 29.66 19.55
N SER A 310 9.44 30.44 20.34
CA SER A 310 10.83 30.13 20.69
C SER A 310 11.04 28.84 21.49
N ASN A 311 9.97 28.33 22.13
CA ASN A 311 9.98 27.09 22.91
C ASN A 311 9.45 25.88 22.13
N LEU A 312 9.08 26.04 20.85
CA LEU A 312 8.52 24.95 20.04
C LEU A 312 9.60 23.90 19.75
N GLU A 313 9.37 22.69 20.23
CA GLU A 313 10.25 21.53 20.08
C GLU A 313 9.75 20.58 18.99
N ASP A 314 8.43 20.40 18.89
CA ASP A 314 7.79 19.43 17.99
C ASP A 314 6.70 20.08 17.12
N LEU A 315 6.88 19.98 15.81
CA LEU A 315 5.92 20.45 14.81
C LEU A 315 5.58 19.32 13.83
N GLU A 316 4.42 18.72 14.02
CA GLU A 316 3.90 17.65 13.16
C GLU A 316 2.68 18.12 12.37
N LEU A 317 2.86 18.24 11.04
CA LEU A 317 1.84 18.72 10.10
C LEU A 317 1.57 17.74 8.95
N TYR A 318 2.12 16.53 9.02
CA TYR A 318 2.08 15.57 7.92
C TYR A 318 0.67 15.03 7.60
N THR A 319 0.49 14.48 6.40
CA THR A 319 -0.82 13.95 5.94
C THR A 319 -1.91 15.04 6.02
N ASN A 320 -1.68 16.13 5.29
CA ASN A 320 -2.62 17.25 5.13
C ASN A 320 -2.61 17.69 3.64
N ARG A 321 -3.16 18.87 3.34
CA ARG A 321 -3.19 19.49 1.99
C ARG A 321 -2.40 20.81 1.97
N LEU A 322 -1.41 20.97 2.84
CA LEU A 322 -0.63 22.20 2.98
C LEU A 322 0.18 22.49 1.71
N THR A 323 0.29 23.77 1.36
CA THR A 323 0.97 24.28 0.15
C THR A 323 1.99 25.36 0.52
N GLY A 324 2.70 25.89 -0.46
CA GLY A 324 3.70 26.95 -0.23
C GLY A 324 4.98 26.40 0.39
N GLU A 325 5.83 27.29 0.89
CA GLU A 325 7.13 26.94 1.46
C GLU A 325 7.07 26.76 2.98
N ILE A 326 8.08 26.11 3.57
CA ILE A 326 8.31 26.18 5.01
C ILE A 326 8.93 27.56 5.31
N PRO A 327 8.26 28.44 6.08
CA PRO A 327 8.77 29.78 6.35
C PRO A 327 10.17 29.77 6.97
N ILE A 328 11.02 30.70 6.54
CA ILE A 328 12.39 30.86 7.06
C ILE A 328 12.44 31.07 8.58
N SER A 329 11.38 31.61 9.16
CA SER A 329 11.24 31.83 10.59
C SER A 329 11.16 30.52 11.39
N ILE A 330 10.59 29.45 10.82
CA ILE A 330 10.55 28.12 11.46
C ILE A 330 11.96 27.52 11.55
N TRP A 331 12.77 27.71 10.50
CA TRP A 331 14.17 27.28 10.48
C TRP A 331 15.08 28.07 11.46
N LYS A 332 14.52 29.05 12.18
CA LYS A 332 15.22 29.87 13.19
C LYS A 332 14.75 29.58 14.63
N ILE A 333 13.85 28.62 14.83
CA ILE A 333 13.37 28.25 16.16
C ILE A 333 14.46 27.44 16.89
N PRO A 334 15.10 27.97 17.95
CA PRO A 334 16.29 27.36 18.55
C PRO A 334 16.02 26.05 19.31
N ALA A 335 14.78 25.85 19.75
CA ALA A 335 14.34 24.67 20.49
C ALA A 335 13.87 23.52 19.58
N LEU A 336 13.75 23.73 18.27
CA LEU A 336 13.13 22.78 17.35
C LEU A 336 13.94 21.49 17.26
N LYS A 337 13.28 20.37 17.58
CA LYS A 337 13.83 19.01 17.52
C LYS A 337 13.23 18.20 16.39
N TYR A 338 11.92 18.35 16.18
CA TYR A 338 11.16 17.55 15.24
C TYR A 338 10.38 18.45 14.28
N LEU A 339 10.59 18.23 12.98
CA LEU A 339 9.85 18.90 11.92
C LEU A 339 9.36 17.83 10.94
N LEU A 340 8.09 17.44 11.08
CA LEU A 340 7.48 16.37 10.30
C LEU A 340 6.32 16.92 9.46
N VAL A 341 6.56 17.12 8.17
CA VAL A 341 5.58 17.75 7.24
C VAL A 341 5.33 16.92 5.98
N TYR A 342 5.70 15.64 6.00
CA TYR A 342 5.56 14.71 4.89
C TYR A 342 4.10 14.52 4.42
N GLN A 343 3.91 13.99 3.21
CA GLN A 343 2.59 13.77 2.62
C GLN A 343 1.71 15.05 2.62
N ASN A 344 2.25 16.12 2.03
CA ASN A 344 1.58 17.39 1.75
C ASN A 344 1.89 17.83 0.31
N ASN A 345 1.55 19.07 -0.05
CA ASN A 345 1.89 19.70 -1.34
C ASN A 345 2.88 20.86 -1.15
N LEU A 346 3.81 20.75 -0.19
CA LEU A 346 4.79 21.80 0.12
C LEU A 346 5.85 21.92 -0.98
N LEU A 347 6.30 23.13 -1.22
CA LEU A 347 7.26 23.55 -2.23
C LEU A 347 8.46 24.23 -1.57
N GLY A 348 9.41 24.71 -2.37
CA GLY A 348 10.55 25.51 -1.92
C GLY A 348 11.83 24.70 -1.73
N GLU A 349 12.88 25.41 -1.34
CA GLU A 349 14.21 24.84 -1.10
C GLU A 349 14.53 24.77 0.41
N LEU A 350 15.51 23.95 0.78
CA LEU A 350 16.00 23.90 2.15
C LEU A 350 16.99 25.06 2.39
N PRO A 351 16.72 25.96 3.36
CA PRO A 351 17.58 27.11 3.59
C PRO A 351 18.84 26.75 4.39
N PHE A 352 19.85 27.62 4.32
CA PHE A 352 21.09 27.47 5.07
C PHE A 352 20.87 27.49 6.59
N GLU A 353 19.88 28.25 7.09
CA GLU A 353 19.58 28.37 8.51
C GLU A 353 19.23 27.05 9.19
N MET A 354 18.72 26.06 8.44
CA MET A 354 18.55 24.69 8.94
C MET A 354 19.85 24.11 9.53
N THR A 355 21.01 24.52 9.01
CA THR A 355 22.32 24.04 9.46
C THR A 355 22.78 24.64 10.80
N GLU A 356 22.11 25.70 11.27
CA GLU A 356 22.34 26.36 12.55
C GLU A 356 21.49 25.76 13.69
N LEU A 357 20.52 24.90 13.38
CA LEU A 357 19.65 24.26 14.37
C LEU A 357 20.33 23.08 15.08
N HIS A 358 21.00 23.38 16.19
CA HIS A 358 21.78 22.39 16.95
C HIS A 358 20.96 21.31 17.67
N HIS A 359 19.67 21.54 17.91
CA HIS A 359 18.76 20.57 18.54
C HIS A 359 17.96 19.76 17.54
N LEU A 360 18.08 20.02 16.23
CA LEU A 360 17.26 19.35 15.21
C LEU A 360 17.66 17.87 15.11
N GLU A 361 16.74 17.00 15.50
CA GLU A 361 16.93 15.55 15.56
C GLU A 361 16.27 14.84 14.37
N ASN A 362 14.99 15.11 14.10
CA ASN A 362 14.27 14.45 13.00
C ASN A 362 13.65 15.47 12.04
N VAL A 363 13.96 15.29 10.77
CA VAL A 363 13.40 16.08 9.68
C VAL A 363 12.81 15.12 8.67
N SER A 364 11.49 15.22 8.46
CA SER A 364 10.77 14.34 7.56
C SER A 364 9.87 15.13 6.61
N LEU A 365 10.29 15.15 5.34
CA LEU A 365 9.71 15.97 4.27
C LEU A 365 9.19 15.11 3.11
N PHE A 366 9.15 13.78 3.27
CA PHE A 366 8.89 12.88 2.14
C PHE A 366 7.52 13.10 1.50
N SER A 367 7.40 12.76 0.21
CA SER A 367 6.16 12.92 -0.57
C SER A 367 5.60 14.35 -0.49
N ASN A 368 6.39 15.28 -1.01
CA ASN A 368 6.07 16.70 -1.22
C ASN A 368 6.64 17.14 -2.59
N HIS A 369 6.77 18.44 -2.81
CA HIS A 369 7.32 19.05 -4.01
C HIS A 369 8.56 19.92 -3.73
N PHE A 370 9.33 19.62 -2.68
CA PHE A 370 10.55 20.35 -2.37
C PHE A 370 11.59 20.18 -3.50
N SER A 371 12.37 21.23 -3.75
CA SER A 371 13.36 21.29 -4.81
C SER A 371 14.69 21.90 -4.32
N GLY A 372 15.60 22.20 -5.25
CA GLY A 372 16.88 22.81 -4.92
C GLY A 372 17.90 21.81 -4.38
N ALA A 373 19.05 22.33 -3.96
CA ALA A 373 20.12 21.53 -3.37
C ALA A 373 19.95 21.40 -1.85
N ILE A 374 20.36 20.26 -1.29
CA ILE A 374 20.43 20.10 0.17
C ILE A 374 21.64 20.90 0.67
N PRO A 375 21.52 21.74 1.72
CA PRO A 375 22.61 22.56 2.22
C PRO A 375 23.88 21.74 2.51
N TYR A 376 24.99 22.09 1.85
CA TYR A 376 26.24 21.33 1.90
C TYR A 376 26.84 21.22 3.32
N SER A 377 26.61 22.23 4.16
CA SER A 377 27.06 22.26 5.57
C SER A 377 26.17 21.44 6.52
N LEU A 378 25.08 20.85 6.03
CA LEU A 378 24.18 20.05 6.86
C LEU A 378 24.93 18.84 7.45
N GLY A 379 24.85 18.70 8.78
CA GLY A 379 25.47 17.61 9.52
C GLY A 379 26.72 17.99 10.34
N ILE A 380 27.42 19.09 10.03
CA ILE A 380 28.69 19.47 10.70
C ILE A 380 28.49 19.71 12.21
N ASN A 381 27.49 20.51 12.59
CA ASN A 381 27.18 20.85 13.98
C ASN A 381 25.77 20.39 14.38
N SER A 382 25.34 19.25 13.84
CA SER A 382 23.96 18.80 13.88
C SER A 382 23.71 17.66 14.88
N SER A 383 22.51 17.65 15.48
CA SER A 383 21.99 16.55 16.29
C SER A 383 21.18 15.52 15.50
N LEU A 384 21.18 15.61 14.16
CA LEU A 384 20.34 14.77 13.30
C LEU A 384 20.47 13.27 13.59
N VAL A 385 19.31 12.68 13.85
CA VAL A 385 19.09 11.23 14.02
C VAL A 385 18.38 10.68 12.78
N GLN A 386 17.44 11.43 12.20
CA GLN A 386 16.71 11.02 11.01
C GLN A 386 16.59 12.16 10.00
N LEU A 387 16.97 11.87 8.76
CA LEU A 387 16.74 12.72 7.60
C LEU A 387 15.99 11.93 6.53
N GLU A 388 14.75 12.31 6.28
CA GLU A 388 13.82 11.63 5.38
C GLU A 388 13.27 12.62 4.34
N LEU A 389 13.78 12.52 3.11
CA LEU A 389 13.52 13.44 1.99
C LEU A 389 12.91 12.72 0.77
N THR A 390 12.55 11.44 0.92
CA THR A 390 12.12 10.58 -0.19
C THR A 390 10.95 11.15 -0.99
N ASN A 391 10.89 10.93 -2.31
CA ASN A 391 9.77 11.35 -3.17
C ASN A 391 9.56 12.87 -3.15
N ASN A 392 10.57 13.61 -3.63
CA ASN A 392 10.58 15.06 -3.84
C ASN A 392 11.33 15.37 -5.16
N SER A 393 11.75 16.62 -5.38
CA SER A 393 12.55 17.07 -6.53
C SER A 393 13.92 17.64 -6.10
N PHE A 394 14.49 17.15 -4.99
CA PHE A 394 15.82 17.58 -4.55
C PHE A 394 16.88 17.23 -5.58
N SER A 395 17.81 18.15 -5.81
CA SER A 395 18.89 18.06 -6.80
C SER A 395 20.25 18.31 -6.13
N GLY A 396 21.32 18.30 -6.93
CA GLY A 396 22.69 18.48 -6.40
C GLY A 396 23.22 17.23 -5.69
N GLU A 397 24.28 17.40 -4.92
CA GLU A 397 25.00 16.30 -4.26
C GLU A 397 24.46 16.02 -2.86
N ILE A 398 24.68 14.79 -2.36
CA ILE A 398 24.43 14.45 -0.97
C ILE A 398 25.46 15.18 -0.09
N PRO A 399 25.05 15.95 0.94
CA PRO A 399 25.99 16.65 1.80
C PRO A 399 27.00 15.69 2.45
N PRO A 400 28.29 15.99 2.45
CA PRO A 400 29.31 15.03 2.87
C PRO A 400 29.34 14.80 4.38
N ASN A 401 28.92 15.77 5.20
CA ASN A 401 29.11 15.72 6.65
C ASN A 401 27.87 15.24 7.44
N LEU A 402 26.89 14.60 6.79
CA LEU A 402 25.61 14.23 7.42
C LEU A 402 25.75 13.34 8.66
N CYS A 403 26.82 12.56 8.75
CA CYS A 403 27.08 11.68 9.89
C CYS A 403 28.26 12.14 10.77
N PHE A 404 28.72 13.39 10.64
CA PHE A 404 29.84 13.89 11.43
C PHE A 404 29.62 13.72 12.94
N GLY A 405 28.41 13.98 13.43
CA GLY A 405 28.03 13.81 14.84
C GLY A 405 27.82 12.35 15.31
N LYS A 406 27.92 11.34 14.43
CA LYS A 406 27.71 9.91 14.72
C LYS A 406 26.37 9.59 15.42
N ARG A 407 25.34 10.36 15.11
CA ARG A 407 23.97 10.19 15.62
C ARG A 407 22.98 9.70 14.57
N LEU A 408 23.26 9.97 13.29
CA LEU A 408 22.37 9.67 12.18
C LEU A 408 22.10 8.17 12.09
N ARG A 409 20.82 7.78 12.18
CA ARG A 409 20.32 6.40 12.11
C ARG A 409 19.56 6.11 10.83
N VAL A 410 18.84 7.11 10.30
CA VAL A 410 18.01 6.97 9.09
C VAL A 410 18.41 8.06 8.10
N LEU A 411 18.84 7.63 6.92
CA LEU A 411 19.14 8.49 5.79
C LEU A 411 18.37 7.99 4.56
N ASN A 412 17.24 8.63 4.28
CA ASN A 412 16.37 8.24 3.19
C ASN A 412 16.15 9.46 2.28
N MET A 413 16.57 9.34 1.03
CA MET A 413 16.54 10.39 0.02
C MET A 413 16.16 9.82 -1.36
N GLY A 414 15.46 8.68 -1.38
CA GLY A 414 15.10 8.01 -2.64
C GLY A 414 14.08 8.80 -3.47
N VAL A 415 13.96 8.50 -4.76
CA VAL A 415 12.99 9.14 -5.66
C VAL A 415 13.14 10.67 -5.65
N ASN A 416 14.32 11.14 -6.08
CA ASN A 416 14.68 12.55 -6.21
C ASN A 416 15.57 12.72 -7.48
N LEU A 417 16.16 13.90 -7.66
CA LEU A 417 17.06 14.24 -8.77
C LEU A 417 18.52 14.37 -8.28
N LEU A 418 18.89 13.69 -7.18
CA LEU A 418 20.23 13.80 -6.60
C LEU A 418 21.28 13.20 -7.53
N GLN A 419 22.44 13.86 -7.60
CA GLN A 419 23.56 13.52 -8.47
C GLN A 419 24.88 13.45 -7.69
N GLY A 420 25.98 13.21 -8.40
CA GLY A 420 27.30 13.06 -7.77
C GLY A 420 27.48 11.70 -7.09
N SER A 421 28.55 11.56 -6.31
CA SER A 421 28.87 10.32 -5.60
C SER A 421 28.26 10.24 -4.21
N ILE A 422 28.07 9.02 -3.70
CA ILE A 422 27.73 8.80 -2.29
C ILE A 422 28.97 9.16 -1.45
N PRO A 423 28.88 10.11 -0.49
CA PRO A 423 30.02 10.52 0.31
C PRO A 423 30.61 9.38 1.15
N SER A 424 31.93 9.39 1.34
CA SER A 424 32.65 8.42 2.18
C SER A 424 32.11 8.34 3.61
N ASP A 425 31.64 9.48 4.13
CA ASP A 425 31.11 9.58 5.48
C ASP A 425 29.90 8.68 5.71
N VAL A 426 29.09 8.43 4.67
CA VAL A 426 27.98 7.47 4.71
C VAL A 426 28.48 6.06 5.00
N GLY A 427 29.58 5.65 4.35
CA GLY A 427 30.23 4.36 4.59
C GLY A 427 30.91 4.27 5.97
N SER A 428 31.41 5.41 6.48
CA SER A 428 32.01 5.50 7.81
C SER A 428 31.03 5.69 8.97
N CYS A 429 29.74 5.87 8.66
CA CYS A 429 28.69 6.17 9.63
C CYS A 429 28.27 4.92 10.43
N SER A 430 28.93 4.66 11.56
CA SER A 430 28.64 3.50 12.40
C SER A 430 27.26 3.54 13.08
N SER A 431 26.66 4.73 13.21
CA SER A 431 25.31 4.91 13.76
C SER A 431 24.19 4.57 12.77
N LEU A 432 24.48 4.56 11.47
CA LEU A 432 23.47 4.40 10.42
C LEU A 432 22.86 3.01 10.48
N LYS A 433 21.52 2.95 10.49
CA LYS A 433 20.74 1.71 10.49
C LYS A 433 20.01 1.48 9.16
N ARG A 434 19.57 2.54 8.51
CA ARG A 434 18.81 2.49 7.26
C ARG A 434 19.31 3.53 6.27
N LEU A 435 19.58 3.07 5.05
CA LEU A 435 20.01 3.88 3.92
C LEU A 435 19.11 3.61 2.72
N ILE A 436 18.39 4.63 2.25
CA ILE A 436 17.61 4.56 1.01
C ILE A 436 17.96 5.72 0.10
N LEU A 437 18.60 5.40 -1.02
CA LEU A 437 19.01 6.34 -2.06
C LEU A 437 18.45 5.97 -3.44
N LYS A 438 17.51 5.02 -3.50
CA LYS A 438 16.96 4.47 -4.74
C LYS A 438 16.38 5.53 -5.68
N HIS A 439 16.38 5.28 -6.99
CA HIS A 439 15.77 6.14 -8.01
C HIS A 439 16.24 7.60 -7.91
N ASN A 440 17.53 7.81 -8.14
CA ASN A 440 18.19 9.11 -8.28
C ASN A 440 19.14 9.06 -9.50
N HIS A 441 19.97 10.08 -9.68
CA HIS A 441 21.02 10.16 -10.69
C HIS A 441 22.43 10.01 -10.08
N LEU A 442 22.55 9.25 -8.98
CA LEU A 442 23.83 9.07 -8.27
C LEU A 442 24.81 8.28 -9.14
N THR A 443 26.07 8.68 -9.09
CA THR A 443 27.19 8.13 -9.89
C THR A 443 28.37 7.77 -9.00
N GLY A 444 29.49 7.33 -9.60
CA GLY A 444 30.69 6.97 -8.86
C GLY A 444 30.58 5.62 -8.13
N PRO A 445 31.65 5.21 -7.43
CA PRO A 445 31.67 3.95 -6.70
C PRO A 445 30.90 4.00 -5.39
N LEU A 446 30.50 2.83 -4.88
CA LEU A 446 30.06 2.69 -3.50
C LEU A 446 31.22 3.06 -2.53
N PRO A 447 30.93 3.73 -1.40
CA PRO A 447 31.95 4.05 -0.42
C PRO A 447 32.43 2.81 0.32
N ASP A 448 33.58 2.91 0.99
CA ASP A 448 34.04 1.87 1.90
C ASP A 448 33.28 1.88 3.22
N PHE A 449 32.92 0.68 3.70
CA PHE A 449 32.15 0.52 4.94
C PHE A 449 33.04 0.17 6.13
N VAL A 450 32.87 0.92 7.23
CA VAL A 450 33.62 0.66 8.47
C VAL A 450 33.17 -0.63 9.16
N GLN A 451 34.09 -1.19 9.94
CA GLN A 451 33.83 -2.29 10.87
C GLN A 451 32.73 -1.90 11.88
N ASN A 452 31.90 -2.87 12.29
CA ASN A 452 30.81 -2.69 13.25
C ASN A 452 29.74 -1.67 12.81
N SER A 453 29.43 -1.64 11.52
CA SER A 453 28.30 -0.85 11.04
C SER A 453 26.97 -1.38 11.62
N ASN A 454 26.12 -0.48 12.09
CA ASN A 454 24.75 -0.80 12.52
C ASN A 454 23.76 -0.92 11.35
N LEU A 455 24.26 -0.85 10.11
CA LEU A 455 23.43 -0.84 8.93
C LEU A 455 22.69 -2.17 8.79
N SER A 456 21.37 -2.08 8.69
CA SER A 456 20.45 -3.22 8.60
C SER A 456 19.70 -3.26 7.27
N PHE A 457 19.50 -2.10 6.64
CA PHE A 457 18.75 -1.96 5.40
C PHE A 457 19.44 -0.99 4.46
N MET A 458 19.71 -1.43 3.24
CA MET A 458 20.31 -0.63 2.17
C MET A 458 19.56 -0.82 0.85
N ASP A 459 19.07 0.29 0.28
CA ASP A 459 18.49 0.31 -1.07
C ASP A 459 19.04 1.51 -1.87
N ILE A 460 19.87 1.23 -2.87
CA ILE A 460 20.52 2.20 -3.76
C ILE A 460 20.10 1.88 -5.22
N SER A 461 19.01 1.13 -5.42
CA SER A 461 18.60 0.66 -6.74
C SER A 461 18.17 1.79 -7.69
N GLY A 462 18.28 1.57 -9.00
CA GLY A 462 17.83 2.54 -10.00
C GLY A 462 18.64 3.83 -9.98
N ASN A 463 19.96 3.71 -10.00
CA ASN A 463 20.92 4.82 -10.07
C ASN A 463 21.95 4.55 -11.18
N ASN A 464 23.00 5.36 -11.26
CA ASN A 464 24.12 5.21 -12.18
C ASN A 464 25.43 4.84 -11.44
N ILE A 465 25.34 4.16 -10.30
CA ILE A 465 26.50 3.75 -9.49
C ILE A 465 27.38 2.80 -10.31
N ASN A 466 28.69 3.05 -10.32
CA ASN A 466 29.66 2.30 -11.11
C ASN A 466 30.78 1.70 -10.23
N GLY A 467 31.83 1.15 -10.85
CA GLY A 467 32.90 0.48 -10.11
C GLY A 467 32.50 -0.89 -9.57
N THR A 468 33.26 -1.41 -8.61
CA THR A 468 33.04 -2.74 -8.01
C THR A 468 32.27 -2.66 -6.70
N ILE A 469 31.59 -3.74 -6.31
CA ILE A 469 31.07 -3.88 -4.95
C ILE A 469 32.28 -3.99 -3.99
N PRO A 470 32.46 -3.06 -3.04
CA PRO A 470 33.63 -3.07 -2.17
C PRO A 470 33.58 -4.24 -1.19
N SER A 471 34.72 -4.91 -0.97
CA SER A 471 34.82 -6.02 -0.02
C SER A 471 34.50 -5.59 1.42
N SER A 472 34.70 -4.31 1.73
CA SER A 472 34.35 -3.68 3.00
C SER A 472 32.85 -3.73 3.30
N LEU A 473 31.96 -3.92 2.32
CA LEU A 473 30.53 -4.15 2.55
C LEU A 473 30.28 -5.36 3.47
N GLY A 474 31.16 -6.37 3.43
CA GLY A 474 31.12 -7.51 4.35
C GLY A 474 31.36 -7.17 5.83
N ASN A 475 31.76 -5.93 6.16
CA ASN A 475 31.88 -5.45 7.53
C ASN A 475 30.52 -5.13 8.18
N CYS A 476 29.45 -4.99 7.39
CA CYS A 476 28.12 -4.62 7.84
C CYS A 476 27.28 -5.84 8.27
N SER A 477 27.74 -6.58 9.28
CA SER A 477 27.15 -7.88 9.69
C SER A 477 25.67 -7.83 10.12
N ASN A 478 25.13 -6.65 10.41
CA ASN A 478 23.71 -6.45 10.74
C ASN A 478 22.80 -6.33 9.51
N LEU A 479 23.34 -6.27 8.28
CA LEU A 479 22.56 -6.13 7.06
C LEU A 479 21.59 -7.30 6.88
N GLU A 480 20.30 -6.97 6.78
CA GLU A 480 19.23 -7.90 6.45
C GLU A 480 18.78 -7.75 5.00
N THR A 481 18.88 -6.55 4.43
CA THR A 481 18.43 -6.26 3.07
C THR A 481 19.44 -5.41 2.32
N ILE A 482 19.82 -5.88 1.13
CA ILE A 482 20.64 -5.15 0.17
C ILE A 482 19.93 -5.17 -1.18
N ASN A 483 19.64 -3.99 -1.70
CA ASN A 483 19.18 -3.80 -3.07
C ASN A 483 20.09 -2.80 -3.80
N LEU A 484 20.88 -3.31 -4.74
CA LEU A 484 21.77 -2.54 -5.61
C LEU A 484 21.39 -2.71 -7.09
N SER A 485 20.18 -3.21 -7.36
CA SER A 485 19.73 -3.49 -8.73
C SER A 485 19.61 -2.24 -9.60
N MET A 486 19.60 -2.42 -10.92
CA MET A 486 19.46 -1.33 -11.90
C MET A 486 20.52 -0.23 -11.69
N ASN A 487 21.79 -0.64 -11.76
CA ASN A 487 22.97 0.23 -11.66
C ASN A 487 24.00 -0.19 -12.72
N ASN A 488 25.18 0.44 -12.70
CA ASN A 488 26.30 0.14 -13.60
C ASN A 488 27.46 -0.57 -12.88
N LEU A 489 27.19 -1.37 -11.84
CA LEU A 489 28.22 -2.08 -11.09
C LEU A 489 28.93 -3.13 -11.96
N THR A 490 30.22 -3.30 -11.73
CA THR A 490 31.13 -4.16 -12.51
C THR A 490 31.97 -5.05 -11.59
N GLY A 491 32.76 -5.94 -12.19
CA GLY A 491 33.66 -6.83 -11.44
C GLY A 491 32.92 -7.98 -10.73
N PRO A 492 33.67 -8.77 -9.94
CA PRO A 492 33.12 -9.91 -9.23
C PRO A 492 32.33 -9.52 -7.98
N ILE A 493 31.38 -10.38 -7.61
CA ILE A 493 30.74 -10.34 -6.29
C ILE A 493 31.81 -10.73 -5.25
N PRO A 494 32.13 -9.87 -4.26
CA PRO A 494 33.20 -10.16 -3.31
C PRO A 494 32.82 -11.31 -2.35
N GLN A 495 33.79 -12.19 -2.07
CA GLN A 495 33.61 -13.31 -1.13
C GLN A 495 33.17 -12.86 0.27
N GLN A 496 33.53 -11.63 0.67
CA GLN A 496 33.17 -11.03 1.96
C GLN A 496 31.66 -10.83 2.13
N ILE A 497 30.83 -10.93 1.07
CA ILE A 497 29.37 -11.01 1.23
C ILE A 497 28.97 -12.16 2.17
N GLY A 498 29.72 -13.26 2.19
CA GLY A 498 29.48 -14.37 3.12
C GLY A 498 29.57 -14.01 4.59
N ASN A 499 30.14 -12.85 4.95
CA ASN A 499 30.17 -12.36 6.33
C ASN A 499 28.81 -11.79 6.79
N LEU A 500 27.88 -11.54 5.86
CA LEU A 500 26.57 -10.96 6.12
C LEU A 500 25.56 -12.02 6.57
N VAL A 501 25.81 -12.60 7.75
CA VAL A 501 25.06 -13.75 8.28
C VAL A 501 23.59 -13.44 8.59
N ASN A 502 23.21 -12.16 8.68
CA ASN A 502 21.83 -11.73 8.90
C ASN A 502 21.05 -11.46 7.61
N LEU A 503 21.69 -11.56 6.45
CA LEU A 503 21.11 -11.18 5.16
C LEU A 503 19.92 -12.07 4.80
N LYS A 504 18.78 -11.42 4.50
CA LYS A 504 17.51 -12.05 4.09
C LYS A 504 17.21 -11.77 2.61
N LEU A 505 17.59 -10.61 2.10
CA LEU A 505 17.39 -10.24 0.69
C LEU A 505 18.67 -9.66 0.11
N LEU A 506 19.12 -10.24 -1.01
CA LEU A 506 20.18 -9.71 -1.84
C LEU A 506 19.68 -9.57 -3.28
N ASN A 507 19.58 -8.34 -3.77
CA ASN A 507 19.24 -8.05 -5.15
C ASN A 507 20.36 -7.22 -5.82
N LEU A 508 21.03 -7.84 -6.79
CA LEU A 508 22.09 -7.26 -7.61
C LEU A 508 21.72 -7.27 -9.11
N SER A 509 20.46 -7.50 -9.44
CA SER A 509 20.01 -7.65 -10.82
C SER A 509 20.19 -6.39 -11.66
N HIS A 510 20.23 -6.54 -12.99
CA HIS A 510 20.40 -5.42 -13.92
C HIS A 510 21.65 -4.58 -13.61
N ASN A 511 22.81 -5.23 -13.65
CA ASN A 511 24.14 -4.62 -13.52
C ASN A 511 25.07 -5.24 -14.58
N ASN A 512 26.37 -4.92 -14.52
CA ASN A 512 27.41 -5.45 -15.38
C ASN A 512 28.38 -6.36 -14.59
N LEU A 513 27.88 -7.09 -13.59
CA LEU A 513 28.70 -7.98 -12.76
C LEU A 513 29.22 -9.17 -13.57
N LEU A 514 30.45 -9.60 -13.27
CA LEU A 514 31.16 -10.64 -14.01
C LEU A 514 31.90 -11.60 -13.08
N GLY A 515 32.37 -12.73 -13.62
CA GLY A 515 33.07 -13.76 -12.84
C GLY A 515 32.10 -14.71 -12.13
N PRO A 516 32.62 -15.68 -11.36
CA PRO A 516 31.81 -16.71 -10.73
C PRO A 516 31.07 -16.23 -9.48
N LEU A 517 29.94 -16.87 -9.19
CA LEU A 517 29.22 -16.70 -7.93
C LEU A 517 30.07 -17.22 -6.75
N PRO A 518 30.47 -16.38 -5.77
CA PRO A 518 31.32 -16.82 -4.67
C PRO A 518 30.65 -17.89 -3.80
N PRO A 519 31.31 -19.03 -3.52
CA PRO A 519 30.78 -20.08 -2.63
C PRO A 519 30.41 -19.59 -1.23
N GLU A 520 31.08 -18.55 -0.74
CA GLU A 520 30.89 -17.93 0.58
C GLU A 520 29.49 -17.34 0.75
N ILE A 521 28.75 -17.05 -0.33
CA ILE A 521 27.34 -16.60 -0.24
C ILE A 521 26.47 -17.60 0.54
N SER A 522 26.86 -18.87 0.56
CA SER A 522 26.20 -19.93 1.34
C SER A 522 26.25 -19.73 2.85
N ASN A 523 27.14 -18.86 3.35
CA ASN A 523 27.21 -18.48 4.75
C ASN A 523 26.06 -17.54 5.16
N CYS A 524 25.36 -16.92 4.20
CA CYS A 524 24.15 -16.13 4.43
C CYS A 524 22.94 -17.04 4.63
N TYR A 525 22.97 -17.96 5.59
CA TYR A 525 21.95 -18.99 5.79
C TYR A 525 20.53 -18.46 6.09
N LYS A 526 20.36 -17.16 6.37
CA LYS A 526 19.06 -16.49 6.54
C LYS A 526 18.43 -15.98 5.24
N LEU A 527 19.13 -16.13 4.10
CA LEU A 527 18.70 -15.60 2.82
C LEU A 527 17.38 -16.24 2.36
N LEU A 528 16.40 -15.38 2.08
CA LEU A 528 15.08 -15.72 1.55
C LEU A 528 15.04 -15.44 0.05
N LYS A 529 15.61 -14.32 -0.40
CA LYS A 529 15.63 -13.93 -1.81
C LYS A 529 17.04 -13.61 -2.28
N LEU A 530 17.45 -14.29 -3.35
CA LEU A 530 18.66 -14.02 -4.10
C LEU A 530 18.30 -13.71 -5.55
N ASP A 531 18.55 -12.47 -5.97
CA ASP A 531 18.32 -12.02 -7.34
C ASP A 531 19.61 -11.45 -7.95
N LEU A 532 20.15 -12.18 -8.92
CA LEU A 532 21.35 -11.84 -9.67
C LEU A 532 21.05 -11.68 -11.18
N GLY A 533 19.77 -11.61 -11.56
CA GLY A 533 19.38 -11.67 -12.96
C GLY A 533 19.91 -10.50 -13.81
N PHE A 534 20.04 -10.69 -15.13
CA PHE A 534 20.54 -9.66 -16.06
C PHE A 534 21.92 -9.13 -15.66
N ASN A 535 22.91 -10.01 -15.66
CA ASN A 535 24.32 -9.70 -15.43
C ASN A 535 25.18 -10.53 -16.42
N SER A 536 26.50 -10.60 -16.20
CA SER A 536 27.43 -11.44 -16.96
C SER A 536 28.17 -12.44 -16.04
N ILE A 537 27.50 -12.92 -14.99
CA ILE A 537 28.05 -13.89 -14.04
C ILE A 537 28.23 -15.23 -14.75
N ASN A 538 29.38 -15.88 -14.55
CA ASN A 538 29.78 -17.06 -15.31
C ASN A 538 30.20 -18.24 -14.41
N GLY A 539 30.58 -19.36 -15.04
CA GLY A 539 30.99 -20.57 -14.33
C GLY A 539 29.81 -21.37 -13.76
N PRO A 540 30.09 -22.44 -13.00
CA PRO A 540 29.05 -23.29 -12.44
C PRO A 540 28.37 -22.65 -11.22
N ILE A 541 27.15 -23.10 -10.93
CA ILE A 541 26.44 -22.76 -9.68
C ILE A 541 27.08 -23.58 -8.53
N PRO A 542 27.71 -22.95 -7.52
CA PRO A 542 28.45 -23.66 -6.48
C PRO A 542 27.60 -24.65 -5.67
N LEU A 543 28.14 -25.86 -5.43
CA LEU A 543 27.52 -26.89 -4.59
C LEU A 543 27.18 -26.42 -3.16
N THR A 544 27.92 -25.43 -2.64
CA THR A 544 27.72 -24.89 -1.30
C THR A 544 26.40 -24.13 -1.15
N ILE A 545 25.81 -23.65 -2.24
CA ILE A 545 24.53 -22.93 -2.25
C ILE A 545 23.39 -23.76 -1.65
N ARG A 546 23.50 -25.09 -1.66
CA ARG A 546 22.58 -26.02 -0.96
C ARG A 546 22.35 -25.68 0.52
N ASN A 547 23.27 -24.96 1.17
CA ASN A 547 23.14 -24.57 2.58
C ASN A 547 22.11 -23.44 2.79
N LEU A 548 21.67 -22.75 1.74
CA LEU A 548 20.66 -21.68 1.79
C LEU A 548 19.23 -22.27 1.89
N THR A 549 18.99 -23.08 2.91
CA THR A 549 17.74 -23.86 3.08
C THR A 549 16.48 -23.01 3.26
N ARG A 550 16.63 -21.72 3.59
CA ARG A 550 15.52 -20.76 3.77
C ARG A 550 15.12 -20.03 2.48
N LEU A 551 15.82 -20.28 1.38
CA LEU A 551 15.63 -19.56 0.13
C LEU A 551 14.23 -19.86 -0.45
N SER A 552 13.46 -18.79 -0.67
CA SER A 552 12.15 -18.83 -1.31
C SER A 552 12.21 -18.42 -2.78
N ASN A 553 13.11 -17.50 -3.15
CA ASN A 553 13.25 -17.02 -4.52
C ASN A 553 14.72 -17.06 -4.94
N LEU A 554 15.00 -17.84 -5.98
CA LEU A 554 16.31 -17.89 -6.61
C LEU A 554 16.20 -17.44 -8.07
N ILE A 555 16.74 -16.25 -8.35
CA ILE A 555 16.66 -15.62 -9.67
C ILE A 555 18.07 -15.42 -10.21
N LEU A 556 18.45 -16.24 -11.18
CA LEU A 556 19.77 -16.26 -11.83
C LEU A 556 19.66 -16.06 -13.36
N ARG A 557 18.48 -15.67 -13.87
CA ARG A 557 18.21 -15.56 -15.30
C ARG A 557 19.09 -14.54 -16.02
N GLU A 558 19.27 -14.70 -17.33
CA GLU A 558 19.98 -13.76 -18.19
C GLU A 558 21.41 -13.49 -17.69
N ASN A 559 22.20 -14.57 -17.66
CA ASN A 559 23.60 -14.62 -17.21
C ASN A 559 24.40 -15.62 -18.08
N LEU A 560 25.60 -16.01 -17.66
CA LEU A 560 26.49 -16.95 -18.33
C LEU A 560 26.79 -18.19 -17.47
N PHE A 561 25.86 -18.60 -16.60
CA PHE A 561 26.04 -19.83 -15.80
C PHE A 561 26.11 -21.06 -16.71
N SER A 562 27.09 -21.92 -16.44
CA SER A 562 27.42 -23.10 -17.24
C SER A 562 27.27 -24.42 -16.47
N GLU A 563 27.62 -25.54 -17.10
CA GLU A 563 27.43 -26.90 -16.60
C GLU A 563 25.94 -27.30 -16.52
N GLY A 564 25.61 -28.34 -15.77
CA GLY A 564 24.24 -28.82 -15.62
C GLY A 564 23.46 -28.11 -14.51
N ILE A 565 22.14 -28.30 -14.49
CA ILE A 565 21.30 -27.93 -13.35
C ILE A 565 21.70 -28.82 -12.16
N PRO A 566 22.13 -28.26 -11.02
CA PRO A 566 22.59 -29.07 -9.91
C PRO A 566 21.48 -29.85 -9.19
N ASP A 567 21.74 -31.12 -8.86
CA ASP A 567 20.79 -31.98 -8.13
C ASP A 567 20.40 -31.41 -6.76
N PHE A 568 21.28 -30.63 -6.13
CA PHE A 568 21.09 -30.15 -4.76
C PHE A 568 19.96 -29.12 -4.61
N PHE A 569 19.37 -28.60 -5.70
CA PHE A 569 18.23 -27.68 -5.58
C PHE A 569 17.08 -28.31 -4.80
N SER A 570 16.93 -29.64 -4.82
CA SER A 570 15.97 -30.35 -3.97
C SER A 570 16.17 -30.14 -2.46
N ALA A 571 17.31 -29.61 -2.02
CA ALA A 571 17.54 -29.23 -0.63
C ALA A 571 16.75 -27.97 -0.21
N PHE A 572 16.25 -27.17 -1.15
CA PHE A 572 15.47 -25.97 -0.87
C PHE A 572 14.00 -26.30 -0.64
N SER A 573 13.67 -26.70 0.58
CA SER A 573 12.31 -27.08 0.94
C SER A 573 11.30 -25.94 0.87
N SER A 574 11.74 -24.68 0.91
CA SER A 574 10.87 -23.50 0.92
C SER A 574 10.88 -22.70 -0.39
N LEU A 575 11.43 -23.27 -1.47
CA LEU A 575 11.58 -22.57 -2.74
C LEU A 575 10.23 -22.43 -3.45
N LEU A 576 9.82 -21.19 -3.68
CA LEU A 576 8.59 -20.79 -4.36
C LEU A 576 8.84 -20.43 -5.84
N GLU A 577 10.02 -19.86 -6.13
CA GLU A 577 10.40 -19.41 -7.46
C GLU A 577 11.85 -19.79 -7.81
N LEU A 578 12.04 -20.38 -8.99
CA LEU A 578 13.34 -20.71 -9.57
C LEU A 578 13.43 -20.20 -11.01
N GLN A 579 14.29 -19.21 -11.24
CA GLN A 579 14.50 -18.59 -12.55
C GLN A 579 15.95 -18.77 -13.00
N LEU A 580 16.19 -19.70 -13.92
CA LEU A 580 17.48 -20.03 -14.52
C LEU A 580 17.54 -19.73 -16.03
N GLY A 581 16.48 -19.14 -16.60
CA GLY A 581 16.39 -18.93 -18.03
C GLY A 581 17.44 -17.98 -18.62
N GLY A 582 17.81 -18.10 -19.89
CA GLY A 582 18.79 -17.23 -20.55
C GLY A 582 20.21 -17.42 -19.99
N ASN A 583 20.65 -18.67 -19.83
CA ASN A 583 22.01 -19.03 -19.41
C ASN A 583 22.64 -19.99 -20.44
N ILE A 584 23.82 -20.53 -20.13
CA ILE A 584 24.49 -21.54 -20.97
C ILE A 584 24.50 -22.92 -20.29
N LEU A 585 23.45 -23.23 -19.53
CA LEU A 585 23.31 -24.53 -18.83
C LEU A 585 23.07 -25.65 -19.84
N GLY A 586 23.74 -26.78 -19.66
CA GLY A 586 23.62 -27.98 -20.49
C GLY A 586 23.20 -29.22 -19.70
N GLY A 587 23.41 -30.41 -20.27
CA GLY A 587 23.04 -31.67 -19.62
C GLY A 587 21.53 -31.89 -19.53
N GLU A 588 21.10 -32.81 -18.68
CA GLU A 588 19.69 -33.16 -18.48
C GLU A 588 19.06 -32.37 -17.33
N ILE A 589 17.73 -32.27 -17.32
CA ILE A 589 17.00 -31.75 -16.16
C ILE A 589 17.01 -32.84 -15.07
N PRO A 590 17.59 -32.58 -13.88
CA PRO A 590 17.73 -33.61 -12.86
C PRO A 590 16.37 -34.03 -12.29
N PRO A 591 16.15 -35.33 -12.01
CA PRO A 591 14.91 -35.81 -11.40
C PRO A 591 14.60 -35.17 -10.04
N SER A 592 15.63 -34.70 -9.34
CA SER A 592 15.49 -34.03 -8.04
C SER A 592 14.69 -32.72 -8.10
N ILE A 593 14.53 -32.09 -9.28
CA ILE A 593 13.62 -30.95 -9.47
C ILE A 593 12.19 -31.30 -9.03
N GLY A 594 11.77 -32.55 -9.21
CA GLY A 594 10.47 -33.02 -8.75
C GLY A 594 10.30 -32.99 -7.22
N LEU A 595 11.37 -32.85 -6.44
CA LEU A 595 11.29 -32.79 -4.97
C LEU A 595 10.95 -31.38 -4.45
N LEU A 596 10.91 -30.36 -5.32
CA LEU A 596 10.59 -28.97 -4.99
C LEU A 596 9.07 -28.75 -4.80
N GLN A 597 8.46 -29.45 -3.86
CA GLN A 597 6.99 -29.52 -3.71
C GLN A 597 6.31 -28.17 -3.37
N ASP A 598 7.07 -27.21 -2.84
CA ASP A 598 6.59 -25.86 -2.51
C ASP A 598 6.68 -24.86 -3.65
N LEU A 599 7.25 -25.25 -4.79
CA LEU A 599 7.34 -24.39 -5.97
C LEU A 599 5.95 -24.05 -6.49
N ASP A 600 5.52 -22.81 -6.27
CA ASP A 600 4.18 -22.33 -6.57
C ASP A 600 4.19 -21.18 -7.58
N ILE A 601 5.14 -20.24 -7.52
CA ILE A 601 5.20 -19.07 -8.39
C ILE A 601 5.64 -19.45 -9.80
N ALA A 602 6.89 -19.91 -9.96
CA ALA A 602 7.45 -20.16 -11.29
C ALA A 602 8.68 -21.06 -11.30
N LEU A 603 8.78 -21.87 -12.36
CA LEU A 603 9.97 -22.58 -12.80
C LEU A 603 10.33 -22.14 -14.22
N ASN A 604 11.45 -21.45 -14.38
CA ASN A 604 11.92 -21.01 -15.68
C ASN A 604 13.32 -21.52 -15.97
N LEU A 605 13.42 -22.43 -16.94
CA LEU A 605 14.66 -23.04 -17.44
C LEU A 605 14.91 -22.66 -18.92
N SER A 606 14.19 -21.67 -19.44
CA SER A 606 14.17 -21.35 -20.86
C SER A 606 15.51 -20.83 -21.40
N GLY A 607 15.74 -20.89 -22.71
CA GLY A 607 16.91 -20.25 -23.34
C GLY A 607 18.23 -20.77 -22.79
N ASN A 608 18.36 -22.09 -22.68
CA ASN A 608 19.57 -22.80 -22.26
C ASN A 608 19.94 -23.86 -23.32
N GLY A 609 20.94 -24.70 -23.02
CA GLY A 609 21.36 -25.84 -23.84
C GLY A 609 20.92 -27.19 -23.26
N LEU A 610 19.80 -27.27 -22.52
CA LEU A 610 19.36 -28.48 -21.84
C LEU A 610 18.94 -29.57 -22.83
N THR A 611 19.17 -30.83 -22.48
CA THR A 611 18.97 -32.05 -23.29
C THR A 611 18.23 -33.12 -22.48
N GLY A 612 18.00 -34.30 -23.06
CA GLY A 612 17.30 -35.40 -22.38
C GLY A 612 15.78 -35.24 -22.38
N GLU A 613 15.09 -36.04 -21.57
CA GLU A 613 13.63 -36.02 -21.44
C GLU A 613 13.17 -35.23 -20.21
N ILE A 614 11.87 -34.95 -20.10
CA ILE A 614 11.29 -34.37 -18.87
C ILE A 614 11.30 -35.46 -17.78
N PRO A 615 11.92 -35.23 -16.61
CA PRO A 615 11.97 -36.23 -15.56
C PRO A 615 10.59 -36.50 -14.95
N SER A 616 10.32 -37.75 -14.61
CA SER A 616 9.04 -38.18 -14.03
C SER A 616 8.67 -37.49 -12.73
N GLY A 617 9.66 -37.05 -11.94
CA GLY A 617 9.42 -36.25 -10.75
C GLY A 617 8.72 -34.92 -11.02
N MET A 618 8.86 -34.34 -12.21
CA MET A 618 8.34 -33.00 -12.52
C MET A 618 6.81 -32.95 -12.48
N GLY A 619 6.12 -34.03 -12.83
CA GLY A 619 4.65 -34.11 -12.75
C GLY A 619 4.07 -34.05 -11.34
N THR A 620 4.93 -34.11 -10.31
CA THR A 620 4.52 -34.03 -8.90
C THR A 620 4.45 -32.60 -8.35
N LEU A 621 4.89 -31.58 -9.11
CA LEU A 621 4.93 -30.17 -8.68
C LEU A 621 3.54 -29.50 -8.70
N ARG A 622 2.62 -30.02 -7.89
CA ARG A 622 1.18 -29.71 -7.99
C ARG A 622 0.80 -28.25 -7.70
N LYS A 623 1.66 -27.47 -7.05
CA LYS A 623 1.44 -26.05 -6.74
C LYS A 623 1.89 -25.11 -7.86
N LEU A 624 2.71 -25.59 -8.80
CA LEU A 624 3.40 -24.75 -9.77
C LEU A 624 2.41 -24.02 -10.70
N ILE A 625 2.49 -22.70 -10.72
CA ILE A 625 1.64 -21.83 -11.54
C ILE A 625 2.26 -21.57 -12.92
N ARG A 626 3.57 -21.30 -13.00
CA ARG A 626 4.25 -21.00 -14.27
C ARG A 626 5.41 -21.94 -14.56
N LEU A 627 5.45 -22.49 -15.77
CA LEU A 627 6.54 -23.33 -16.26
C LEU A 627 7.02 -22.85 -17.63
N ASP A 628 8.29 -22.46 -17.73
CA ASP A 628 8.94 -22.18 -19.01
C ASP A 628 10.20 -23.02 -19.16
N ILE A 629 10.20 -23.94 -20.12
CA ILE A 629 11.34 -24.78 -20.51
C ILE A 629 11.68 -24.60 -22.00
N SER A 630 11.20 -23.51 -22.59
CA SER A 630 11.35 -23.23 -24.02
C SER A 630 12.79 -22.91 -24.44
N TRP A 631 13.08 -22.95 -25.74
CA TRP A 631 14.42 -22.66 -26.27
C TRP A 631 15.51 -23.52 -25.61
N ASN A 632 15.32 -24.84 -25.69
CA ASN A 632 16.27 -25.85 -25.24
C ASN A 632 16.35 -26.96 -26.31
N ASN A 633 17.06 -28.05 -26.00
CA ASN A 633 17.20 -29.22 -26.86
C ASN A 633 16.60 -30.47 -26.20
N LEU A 634 15.49 -30.31 -25.47
CA LEU A 634 14.78 -31.38 -24.76
C LEU A 634 14.02 -32.29 -25.72
N THR A 635 13.94 -33.57 -25.39
CA THR A 635 13.39 -34.67 -26.21
C THR A 635 12.32 -35.45 -25.42
N GLY A 636 11.78 -36.54 -25.98
CA GLY A 636 10.76 -37.36 -25.31
C GLY A 636 9.35 -36.81 -25.48
N ASN A 637 8.46 -37.16 -24.55
CA ASN A 637 7.04 -36.75 -24.55
C ASN A 637 6.70 -35.83 -23.37
N LEU A 638 5.49 -35.25 -23.38
CA LEU A 638 5.05 -34.26 -22.38
C LEU A 638 4.19 -34.86 -21.24
N SER A 639 4.09 -36.19 -21.13
CA SER A 639 3.12 -36.88 -20.25
C SER A 639 3.16 -36.40 -18.80
N GLU A 640 4.37 -36.20 -18.27
CA GLU A 640 4.60 -35.78 -16.89
C GLU A 640 4.01 -34.41 -16.57
N LEU A 641 4.08 -33.46 -17.51
CA LEU A 641 3.52 -32.12 -17.31
C LEU A 641 1.99 -32.13 -17.30
N GLY A 642 1.35 -33.13 -17.92
CA GLY A 642 -0.10 -33.29 -17.92
C GLY A 642 -0.70 -33.50 -16.53
N ALA A 643 0.10 -33.91 -15.53
CA ALA A 643 -0.33 -34.09 -14.15
C ALA A 643 -0.35 -32.79 -13.32
N LEU A 644 0.16 -31.68 -13.85
CA LEU A 644 0.29 -30.39 -13.17
C LEU A 644 -1.03 -29.59 -13.17
N GLY A 645 -1.88 -29.87 -12.19
CA GLY A 645 -3.23 -29.30 -12.08
C GLY A 645 -3.29 -27.78 -11.89
N ALA A 646 -2.37 -27.19 -11.13
CA ALA A 646 -2.35 -25.74 -10.83
C ALA A 646 -1.71 -24.88 -11.92
N LEU A 647 -1.12 -25.49 -12.95
CA LEU A 647 -0.37 -24.78 -13.97
C LEU A 647 -1.28 -23.82 -14.75
N ALA A 648 -0.92 -22.55 -14.78
CA ALA A 648 -1.61 -21.44 -15.43
C ALA A 648 -0.88 -20.95 -16.68
N GLU A 649 0.46 -21.00 -16.66
CA GLU A 649 1.32 -20.61 -17.78
C GLU A 649 2.30 -21.74 -18.10
N LEU A 650 2.35 -22.14 -19.37
CA LEU A 650 3.25 -23.17 -19.86
C LEU A 650 3.94 -22.66 -21.12
N ASN A 651 5.24 -22.89 -21.26
CA ASN A 651 5.99 -22.69 -22.50
C ASN A 651 7.05 -23.81 -22.67
N VAL A 652 6.83 -24.70 -23.64
CA VAL A 652 7.71 -25.82 -24.03
C VAL A 652 8.27 -25.65 -25.45
N SER A 653 8.15 -24.44 -26.01
CA SER A 653 8.43 -24.17 -27.42
C SER A 653 9.92 -24.25 -27.74
N TYR A 654 10.25 -24.43 -29.02
CA TYR A 654 11.61 -24.53 -29.53
C TYR A 654 12.43 -25.57 -28.77
N ASN A 655 11.95 -26.81 -28.81
CA ASN A 655 12.58 -28.03 -28.30
C ASN A 655 12.47 -29.16 -29.35
N LEU A 656 12.78 -30.39 -28.98
CA LEU A 656 12.69 -31.60 -29.80
C LEU A 656 11.64 -32.59 -29.26
N PHE A 657 10.60 -32.11 -28.56
CA PHE A 657 9.53 -32.97 -28.05
C PHE A 657 8.75 -33.66 -29.18
N SER A 658 8.26 -34.85 -28.86
CA SER A 658 7.53 -35.75 -29.76
C SER A 658 6.28 -36.32 -29.08
N ASP A 659 5.54 -37.17 -29.78
CA ASP A 659 4.33 -37.85 -29.30
C ASP A 659 3.08 -36.95 -29.13
N PRO A 660 1.91 -37.55 -28.83
CA PRO A 660 0.68 -36.79 -28.58
C PRO A 660 0.77 -35.89 -27.34
N ILE A 661 0.22 -34.69 -27.43
CA ILE A 661 0.06 -33.77 -26.30
C ILE A 661 -0.95 -34.37 -25.30
N PRO A 662 -0.60 -34.51 -24.01
CA PRO A 662 -1.49 -35.09 -22.99
C PRO A 662 -2.73 -34.23 -22.72
N ASP A 663 -3.84 -34.88 -22.34
CA ASP A 663 -5.13 -34.23 -22.07
C ASP A 663 -5.04 -33.07 -21.07
N GLY A 664 -4.25 -33.22 -20.00
CA GLY A 664 -4.04 -32.16 -18.99
C GLY A 664 -3.41 -30.88 -19.53
N LEU A 665 -2.70 -30.96 -20.66
CA LEU A 665 -2.06 -29.82 -21.33
C LEU A 665 -2.88 -29.29 -22.52
N MET A 666 -3.94 -29.99 -22.93
CA MET A 666 -4.78 -29.58 -24.07
C MET A 666 -5.44 -28.21 -23.84
N LYS A 667 -5.64 -27.79 -22.59
CA LYS A 667 -6.07 -26.42 -22.26
C LYS A 667 -5.13 -25.36 -22.86
N PHE A 668 -3.82 -25.62 -22.83
CA PHE A 668 -2.77 -24.79 -23.42
C PHE A 668 -2.69 -24.92 -24.93
N LEU A 669 -3.18 -25.99 -25.58
CA LEU A 669 -3.29 -26.03 -27.04
C LEU A 669 -4.36 -25.10 -27.62
N ASN A 670 -5.28 -24.62 -26.80
CA ASN A 670 -6.28 -23.62 -27.18
C ASN A 670 -5.92 -22.26 -26.58
N SER A 671 -5.47 -22.27 -25.32
CA SER A 671 -5.09 -21.06 -24.64
C SER A 671 -3.77 -20.50 -25.07
N SER A 672 -2.74 -21.36 -25.20
CA SER A 672 -1.35 -21.11 -25.61
C SER A 672 -0.60 -22.10 -26.56
N PRO A 673 -1.06 -22.40 -27.79
CA PRO A 673 -0.30 -23.04 -28.91
C PRO A 673 1.15 -22.67 -29.27
N SER A 674 1.58 -21.40 -29.35
CA SER A 674 3.00 -21.01 -29.45
C SER A 674 3.87 -21.52 -28.31
N SER A 675 3.31 -21.86 -27.14
CA SER A 675 3.99 -22.62 -26.11
C SER A 675 4.47 -23.99 -26.59
N PHE A 676 4.01 -24.50 -27.74
CA PHE A 676 4.40 -25.81 -28.27
C PHE A 676 5.15 -25.70 -29.62
N TRP A 677 5.32 -24.50 -30.16
CA TRP A 677 5.96 -24.31 -31.48
C TRP A 677 7.40 -24.79 -31.49
N GLY A 678 7.95 -25.01 -32.68
CA GLY A 678 9.36 -25.41 -32.82
C GLY A 678 9.65 -26.87 -32.44
N ASN A 679 8.65 -27.67 -32.06
CA ASN A 679 8.74 -29.12 -31.82
C ASN A 679 8.21 -29.91 -33.02
N PRO A 680 9.05 -30.44 -33.93
CA PRO A 680 8.60 -30.98 -35.22
C PRO A 680 7.79 -32.28 -35.15
N HIS A 681 7.89 -33.02 -34.06
CA HIS A 681 7.34 -34.37 -33.91
C HIS A 681 6.17 -34.46 -32.90
N LEU A 682 5.82 -33.33 -32.28
CA LEU A 682 4.70 -33.23 -31.35
C LEU A 682 3.38 -33.18 -32.13
N CYS A 683 2.38 -33.93 -31.69
CA CYS A 683 1.09 -34.01 -32.37
C CYS A 683 -0.10 -33.85 -31.40
N ALA A 684 -1.28 -33.51 -31.91
CA ALA A 684 -2.50 -33.42 -31.10
C ALA A 684 -3.36 -34.69 -31.28
N PRO A 685 -3.71 -35.43 -30.21
CA PRO A 685 -4.59 -36.60 -30.31
C PRO A 685 -6.05 -36.16 -30.52
N CYS A 686 -6.53 -36.21 -31.75
CA CYS A 686 -7.86 -35.73 -32.14
C CYS A 686 -8.73 -36.91 -32.62
N LEU A 687 -9.89 -37.15 -31.98
CA LEU A 687 -10.84 -38.18 -32.44
C LEU A 687 -11.63 -37.69 -33.65
N ILE A 688 -11.74 -38.55 -34.66
CA ILE A 688 -12.46 -38.32 -35.92
C ILE A 688 -13.96 -38.47 -35.62
N GLY A 689 -14.58 -37.40 -35.12
CA GLY A 689 -16.01 -37.37 -34.79
C GLY A 689 -16.51 -35.96 -34.47
N ASP A 690 -15.73 -35.17 -33.72
CA ASP A 690 -16.06 -33.78 -33.36
C ASP A 690 -15.03 -32.81 -33.94
N GLY A 691 -15.21 -32.47 -35.23
CA GLY A 691 -14.24 -31.76 -36.08
C GLY A 691 -13.92 -30.29 -35.75
N LEU A 692 -13.94 -29.86 -34.48
CA LEU A 692 -13.80 -28.45 -34.08
C LEU A 692 -12.53 -28.09 -33.29
N SER A 693 -11.83 -29.04 -32.63
CA SER A 693 -10.70 -28.67 -31.74
C SER A 693 -9.32 -28.61 -32.41
N CYS A 694 -9.05 -29.39 -33.48
CA CYS A 694 -7.69 -29.51 -34.05
C CYS A 694 -7.46 -28.78 -35.38
N ASN A 695 -8.51 -28.31 -36.07
CA ASN A 695 -8.39 -27.54 -37.32
C ASN A 695 -7.81 -26.12 -37.11
N ALA A 696 -7.55 -25.76 -35.85
CA ALA A 696 -7.14 -24.45 -35.41
C ALA A 696 -5.61 -24.25 -35.29
N ASN A 697 -4.74 -25.23 -35.52
CA ASN A 697 -3.29 -24.98 -35.45
C ASN A 697 -2.54 -25.55 -36.66
N LYS A 698 -2.17 -24.68 -37.61
CA LYS A 698 -1.37 -25.07 -38.79
C LYS A 698 0.05 -25.59 -38.46
N ASN A 699 0.52 -25.40 -37.21
CA ASN A 699 1.88 -25.74 -36.78
C ASN A 699 1.99 -27.07 -36.00
N ILE A 700 0.88 -27.68 -35.55
CA ILE A 700 0.90 -28.96 -34.80
C ILE A 700 -0.05 -29.93 -35.52
N SER A 701 0.49 -31.02 -36.04
CA SER A 701 -0.29 -31.99 -36.82
C SER A 701 -1.16 -32.88 -35.91
N PRO A 702 -2.32 -33.36 -36.39
CA PRO A 702 -3.09 -34.39 -35.69
C PRO A 702 -2.32 -35.73 -35.68
N CYS A 703 -2.40 -36.48 -34.58
CA CYS A 703 -1.73 -37.76 -34.43
C CYS A 703 -2.40 -38.83 -35.31
N ASN A 704 -1.74 -39.25 -36.40
CA ASN A 704 -2.26 -40.27 -37.30
C ASN A 704 -1.89 -41.67 -36.81
N ARG A 705 -2.88 -42.48 -36.42
CA ARG A 705 -2.71 -43.90 -36.08
C ARG A 705 -2.58 -44.75 -37.36
N GLN A 706 -1.47 -44.65 -38.07
CA GLN A 706 -1.01 -45.77 -38.92
C GLN A 706 0.51 -45.84 -38.94
N LEU A 707 1.05 -46.86 -38.24
CA LEU A 707 2.30 -47.49 -38.64
C LEU A 707 2.12 -48.01 -40.08
N GLY A 708 2.97 -47.58 -41.01
CA GLY A 708 2.98 -48.13 -42.35
C GLY A 708 3.85 -47.36 -43.33
N ASP A 709 5.04 -47.91 -43.57
CA ASP A 709 5.88 -47.73 -44.77
C ASP A 709 6.83 -46.51 -44.82
N ARG A 710 8.01 -46.69 -44.20
CA ARG A 710 9.21 -45.91 -44.51
C ARG A 710 9.64 -46.19 -45.97
N LYS A 711 9.27 -45.32 -46.91
CA LYS A 711 10.00 -45.21 -48.18
C LYS A 711 11.19 -44.28 -48.00
N GLY A 712 12.39 -44.88 -47.91
CA GLY A 712 13.67 -44.18 -47.90
C GLY A 712 13.85 -43.29 -49.14
N LEU A 713 14.62 -42.20 -48.98
CA LEU A 713 14.91 -41.27 -50.08
C LEU A 713 15.61 -42.01 -51.23
N THR A 714 15.03 -41.93 -52.43
CA THR A 714 15.65 -42.39 -53.68
C THR A 714 16.97 -41.66 -53.95
N ARG A 715 17.98 -42.37 -54.50
CA ARG A 715 19.34 -41.87 -54.81
C ARG A 715 19.39 -40.50 -55.52
N VAL A 716 18.35 -40.16 -56.28
CA VAL A 716 18.20 -38.86 -56.96
C VAL A 716 18.03 -37.69 -55.97
N LYS A 717 17.32 -37.87 -54.85
CA LYS A 717 17.13 -36.81 -53.84
C LYS A 717 18.42 -36.56 -53.04
N ILE A 718 19.24 -37.60 -52.82
CA ILE A 718 20.54 -37.47 -52.15
C ILE A 718 21.53 -36.74 -53.06
N ALA A 719 21.52 -37.01 -54.37
CA ALA A 719 22.33 -36.28 -55.36
C ALA A 719 21.93 -34.80 -55.47
N MET A 720 20.63 -34.48 -55.39
CA MET A 720 20.13 -33.10 -55.41
C MET A 720 20.48 -32.31 -54.15
N ILE A 721 20.52 -32.97 -52.98
CA ILE A 721 20.97 -32.36 -51.73
C ILE A 721 22.47 -32.06 -51.80
N ALA A 722 23.30 -32.99 -52.27
CA ALA A 722 24.75 -32.77 -52.41
C ALA A 722 25.11 -31.65 -53.42
N LEU A 723 24.39 -31.56 -54.55
CA LEU A 723 24.56 -30.45 -55.50
C LEU A 723 24.09 -29.11 -54.89
N GLY A 724 22.99 -29.13 -54.14
CA GLY A 724 22.49 -27.95 -53.43
C GLY A 724 23.45 -27.44 -52.35
N SER A 725 24.11 -28.35 -51.62
CA SER A 725 25.12 -28.02 -50.61
C SER A 725 26.36 -27.38 -51.22
N LEU A 726 26.82 -27.89 -52.38
CA LEU A 726 27.98 -27.31 -53.09
C LEU A 726 27.65 -25.92 -53.66
N LEU A 727 26.45 -25.74 -54.22
CA LEU A 727 25.99 -24.44 -54.72
C LEU A 727 25.86 -23.43 -53.57
N PHE A 728 25.38 -23.88 -52.40
CA PHE A 728 25.21 -23.04 -51.21
C PHE A 728 26.56 -22.59 -50.63
N CYS A 729 27.57 -23.47 -50.56
CA CYS A 729 28.92 -23.09 -50.11
C CYS A 729 29.57 -22.07 -51.06
N LEU A 730 29.40 -22.21 -52.37
CA LEU A 730 29.84 -21.22 -53.36
C LEU A 730 29.09 -19.88 -53.21
N LEU A 731 27.78 -19.92 -52.95
CA LEU A 731 26.96 -18.73 -52.70
C LEU A 731 27.36 -18.00 -51.41
N VAL A 732 27.72 -18.73 -50.36
CA VAL A 732 28.20 -18.16 -49.08
C VAL A 732 29.58 -17.51 -49.25
N LEU A 733 30.49 -18.12 -50.01
CA LEU A 733 31.80 -17.53 -50.31
C LEU A 733 31.69 -16.28 -51.19
N VAL A 734 30.80 -16.29 -52.19
CA VAL A 734 30.48 -15.10 -53.01
C VAL A 734 29.78 -14.04 -52.17
N LEU A 735 28.89 -14.40 -51.23
CA LEU A 735 28.27 -13.47 -50.29
C LEU A 735 29.30 -12.86 -49.33
N PHE A 736 30.28 -13.61 -48.85
CA PHE A 736 31.37 -13.08 -48.02
C PHE A 736 32.25 -12.09 -48.81
N TYR A 737 32.56 -12.42 -50.07
CA TYR A 737 33.29 -11.52 -50.98
C TYR A 737 32.48 -10.28 -51.36
N CYS A 738 31.18 -10.42 -51.59
CA CYS A 738 30.26 -9.31 -51.86
C CYS A 738 30.00 -8.45 -50.61
N MET A 739 29.98 -9.02 -49.41
CA MET A 739 29.87 -8.30 -48.14
C MET A 739 31.15 -7.52 -47.83
N TYR A 740 32.31 -8.11 -48.11
CA TYR A 740 33.61 -7.43 -48.07
C TYR A 740 33.65 -6.21 -49.02
N LEU A 741 33.02 -6.31 -50.20
CA LEU A 741 32.88 -5.19 -51.15
C LEU A 741 31.75 -4.20 -50.78
N LYS A 742 30.65 -4.66 -50.15
CA LYS A 742 29.48 -3.83 -49.76
C LYS A 742 29.73 -2.98 -48.51
N PHE A 743 30.68 -3.35 -47.65
CA PHE A 743 31.04 -2.52 -46.49
C PHE A 743 31.63 -1.15 -46.90
N ARG A 744 31.88 -0.92 -48.21
CA ARG A 744 32.47 0.31 -48.71
C ARG A 744 31.54 1.35 -49.32
N ARG A 745 30.27 1.09 -49.66
CA ARG A 745 29.43 2.13 -50.30
C ARG A 745 27.91 2.05 -50.04
N THR A 746 27.42 3.10 -49.36
CA THR A 746 26.16 3.87 -49.55
C THR A 746 24.76 3.31 -49.21
N LYS A 747 23.97 4.27 -48.68
CA LYS A 747 22.55 4.29 -48.23
C LYS A 747 21.52 3.76 -49.26
N PRO A 748 20.33 3.27 -48.83
CA PRO A 748 19.25 2.93 -49.76
C PRO A 748 18.04 3.89 -49.73
N GLU A 749 17.50 4.17 -50.93
CA GLU A 749 16.20 4.80 -51.23
C GLU A 749 15.03 3.79 -51.22
N PHE A 750 13.79 4.29 -51.12
CA PHE A 750 12.53 3.57 -50.90
C PHE A 750 11.64 3.48 -52.17
N GLU A 751 11.19 2.28 -52.57
CA GLU A 751 10.20 2.06 -53.68
C GLU A 751 8.99 1.20 -53.22
N ILE A 752 7.74 1.56 -53.60
CA ILE A 752 6.44 1.06 -53.06
C ILE A 752 5.63 0.25 -54.10
N SER A 753 4.96 -0.83 -53.69
CA SER A 753 3.77 -1.38 -54.39
C SER A 753 2.54 -1.28 -53.47
N ALA A 754 1.49 -0.55 -53.87
CA ALA A 754 0.32 -0.24 -53.03
C ALA A 754 -0.76 -1.34 -53.05
N LYS A 755 -1.54 -1.46 -51.96
CA LYS A 755 -2.86 -2.10 -52.01
C LYS A 755 -4.05 -1.45 -51.28
N GLU A 756 -3.94 -0.37 -50.47
CA GLU A 756 -5.04 0.64 -50.37
C GLU A 756 -4.78 1.93 -49.54
N GLY A 757 -4.28 2.98 -50.22
CA GLY A 757 -4.23 4.37 -49.76
C GLY A 757 -3.68 5.25 -50.88
N SER A 758 -4.12 6.51 -51.02
CA SER A 758 -3.68 7.40 -52.12
C SER A 758 -2.15 7.55 -52.15
N ALA A 759 -1.54 7.32 -53.33
CA ALA A 759 -0.10 7.51 -53.51
C ALA A 759 0.32 8.98 -53.24
N PHE A 760 -0.59 9.92 -53.51
CA PHE A 760 -0.39 11.34 -53.22
C PHE A 760 -0.35 11.59 -51.70
N LEU A 761 -1.34 11.08 -50.95
CA LEU A 761 -1.38 11.21 -49.49
C LEU A 761 -0.17 10.56 -48.81
N LEU A 762 0.29 9.42 -49.34
CA LEU A 762 1.51 8.76 -48.85
C LEU A 762 2.74 9.64 -49.05
N SER A 763 2.86 10.29 -50.21
CA SER A 763 3.95 11.22 -50.49
C SER A 763 3.95 12.41 -49.53
N GLU A 764 2.78 13.04 -49.32
CA GLU A 764 2.62 14.14 -48.35
C GLU A 764 3.04 13.71 -46.93
N ILE A 765 2.68 12.48 -46.52
CA ILE A 765 3.05 11.94 -45.20
C ILE A 765 4.55 11.65 -45.09
N MET A 766 5.16 11.05 -46.11
CA MET A 766 6.60 10.78 -46.11
C MET A 766 7.39 12.10 -46.05
N GLU A 767 6.94 13.13 -46.77
CA GLU A 767 7.55 14.47 -46.72
C GLU A 767 7.37 15.14 -45.35
N ALA A 768 6.15 15.15 -44.80
CA ALA A 768 5.85 15.74 -43.49
C ALA A 768 6.57 15.06 -42.31
N THR A 769 7.05 13.83 -42.50
CA THR A 769 7.77 13.04 -41.47
C THR A 769 9.25 12.85 -41.77
N ASP A 770 9.79 13.52 -42.80
CA ASP A 770 11.17 13.33 -43.28
C ASP A 770 11.54 11.84 -43.44
N ASN A 771 10.72 11.12 -44.21
CA ASN A 771 10.80 9.67 -44.41
C ASN A 771 10.73 8.84 -43.11
N LEU A 772 9.81 9.21 -42.21
CA LEU A 772 9.62 8.56 -40.91
C LEU A 772 10.90 8.63 -40.04
N ASP A 773 11.51 9.80 -39.99
CA ASP A 773 12.66 10.07 -39.12
C ASP A 773 12.25 9.93 -37.64
N HIS A 774 13.20 9.47 -36.82
CA HIS A 774 13.00 9.26 -35.39
C HIS A 774 12.50 10.53 -34.66
N ARG A 775 12.82 11.74 -35.13
CA ARG A 775 12.41 12.99 -34.50
C ARG A 775 10.89 13.23 -34.51
N PHE A 776 10.16 12.56 -35.41
CA PHE A 776 8.70 12.63 -35.49
C PHE A 776 8.02 11.44 -34.78
N MET A 777 8.81 10.57 -34.14
CA MET A 777 8.31 9.43 -33.40
C MET A 777 7.56 9.90 -32.15
N ILE A 778 6.32 9.44 -31.99
CA ILE A 778 5.49 9.71 -30.81
C ILE A 778 5.25 8.45 -29.95
N GLY A 779 5.72 7.28 -30.40
CA GLY A 779 5.69 6.06 -29.60
C GLY A 779 6.32 4.86 -30.29
N LYS A 780 6.87 3.91 -29.51
CA LYS A 780 7.44 2.65 -30.00
C LYS A 780 7.05 1.51 -29.06
N GLY A 781 6.40 0.48 -29.60
CA GLY A 781 5.92 -0.66 -28.82
C GLY A 781 6.05 -2.00 -29.56
N ALA A 782 5.55 -3.07 -28.94
CA ALA A 782 5.60 -4.44 -29.50
C ALA A 782 4.96 -4.57 -30.89
N HIS A 783 3.99 -3.69 -31.19
CA HIS A 783 3.25 -3.66 -32.46
C HIS A 783 3.71 -2.55 -33.41
N GLY A 784 4.95 -2.04 -33.28
CA GLY A 784 5.54 -1.10 -34.23
C GLY A 784 5.83 0.30 -33.67
N THR A 785 6.13 1.24 -34.58
CA THR A 785 6.55 2.60 -34.26
C THR A 785 5.56 3.61 -34.82
N VAL A 786 5.08 4.54 -34.01
CA VAL A 786 4.09 5.56 -34.38
C VAL A 786 4.77 6.90 -34.57
N TYR A 787 4.44 7.58 -35.67
CA TYR A 787 4.96 8.90 -36.04
C TYR A 787 3.82 9.91 -36.14
N LYS A 788 4.08 11.17 -35.79
CA LYS A 788 3.15 12.27 -36.03
C LYS A 788 3.43 12.91 -37.39
N ALA A 789 2.42 12.97 -38.25
CA ALA A 789 2.47 13.65 -39.54
C ALA A 789 1.52 14.85 -39.53
N ALA A 790 2.05 16.07 -39.56
CA ALA A 790 1.26 17.29 -39.64
C ALA A 790 1.39 17.88 -41.06
N LEU A 791 0.34 17.73 -41.87
CA LEU A 791 0.32 18.24 -43.24
C LEU A 791 -0.11 19.70 -43.27
N ASP A 792 -1.18 20.01 -42.54
CA ASP A 792 -1.72 21.36 -42.34
C ASP A 792 -2.51 21.40 -41.00
N PRO A 793 -2.93 22.59 -40.49
CA PRO A 793 -3.57 22.72 -39.17
C PRO A 793 -4.83 21.89 -38.95
N GLY A 794 -5.50 21.42 -40.02
CA GLY A 794 -6.68 20.54 -39.93
C GLY A 794 -6.41 19.08 -40.25
N ARG A 795 -5.23 18.76 -40.81
CA ARG A 795 -4.83 17.41 -41.26
C ARG A 795 -3.58 16.95 -40.52
N VAL A 796 -3.79 16.52 -39.27
CA VAL A 796 -2.78 15.90 -38.43
C VAL A 796 -3.11 14.42 -38.24
N TYR A 797 -2.13 13.56 -38.50
CA TYR A 797 -2.31 12.11 -38.47
C TYR A 797 -1.26 11.41 -37.61
N ALA A 798 -1.64 10.24 -37.09
CA ALA A 798 -0.73 9.28 -36.47
C ALA A 798 -0.45 8.13 -37.45
N VAL A 799 0.82 7.91 -37.77
CA VAL A 799 1.30 6.92 -38.74
C VAL A 799 1.95 5.77 -37.98
N LYS A 800 1.29 4.60 -37.89
CA LYS A 800 1.83 3.39 -37.27
C LYS A 800 2.60 2.57 -38.31
N LYS A 801 3.92 2.49 -38.18
CA LYS A 801 4.84 1.68 -38.98
C LYS A 801 5.07 0.32 -38.34
N LEU A 802 4.78 -0.72 -39.10
CA LEU A 802 4.93 -2.12 -38.73
C LEU A 802 6.14 -2.72 -39.49
N VAL A 803 7.09 -3.30 -38.76
CA VAL A 803 8.25 -3.99 -39.36
C VAL A 803 7.87 -5.46 -39.64
N LEU A 804 7.94 -5.88 -40.91
CA LEU A 804 7.67 -7.27 -41.29
C LEU A 804 9.01 -8.04 -41.29
N SER A 805 9.33 -8.70 -40.19
CA SER A 805 10.50 -9.58 -40.09
C SER A 805 10.36 -10.77 -41.05
N ARG A 806 11.48 -11.22 -41.66
CA ARG A 806 11.54 -12.42 -42.54
C ARG A 806 11.22 -13.75 -41.84
N HIS A 807 10.78 -13.74 -40.58
CA HIS A 807 10.25 -14.89 -39.85
C HIS A 807 8.70 -14.84 -39.85
N LYS A 808 8.11 -15.96 -40.27
CA LYS A 808 6.75 -16.11 -40.78
C LYS A 808 5.63 -15.61 -39.84
N GLY A 809 4.82 -14.65 -40.30
CA GLY A 809 3.35 -14.75 -40.26
C GLY A 809 2.52 -14.06 -39.17
N GLU A 810 3.08 -13.62 -38.03
CA GLU A 810 2.26 -13.02 -36.94
C GLU A 810 1.98 -11.51 -37.13
N ASN A 811 2.98 -10.71 -37.51
CA ASN A 811 2.80 -9.27 -37.73
C ASN A 811 1.84 -8.97 -38.91
N ILE A 812 1.77 -9.87 -39.90
CA ILE A 812 0.81 -9.80 -41.01
C ILE A 812 -0.63 -10.07 -40.54
N LYS A 813 -0.82 -10.96 -39.56
CA LYS A 813 -2.14 -11.29 -39.00
C LYS A 813 -2.68 -10.22 -38.04
N SER A 814 -1.81 -9.64 -37.21
CA SER A 814 -2.19 -8.51 -36.32
C SER A 814 -2.60 -7.29 -37.16
N MET A 815 -1.81 -6.93 -38.18
CA MET A 815 -2.12 -5.85 -39.12
C MET A 815 -3.41 -6.12 -39.92
N GLY A 816 -3.58 -7.33 -40.44
CA GLY A 816 -4.78 -7.72 -41.18
C GLY A 816 -6.05 -7.64 -40.34
N ARG A 817 -6.00 -7.99 -39.05
CA ARG A 817 -7.14 -7.86 -38.13
C ARG A 817 -7.41 -6.42 -37.74
N GLU A 818 -6.39 -5.62 -37.48
CA GLU A 818 -6.55 -4.20 -37.15
C GLU A 818 -7.22 -3.48 -38.34
N ILE A 819 -6.78 -3.72 -39.57
CA ILE A 819 -7.41 -3.15 -40.79
C ILE A 819 -8.84 -3.69 -40.99
N GLU A 820 -9.05 -5.01 -40.87
CA GLU A 820 -10.37 -5.62 -41.10
C GLU A 820 -11.40 -5.22 -40.04
N THR A 821 -10.99 -5.06 -38.78
CA THR A 821 -11.88 -4.72 -37.66
C THR A 821 -12.15 -3.22 -37.63
N VAL A 822 -11.11 -2.38 -37.71
CA VAL A 822 -11.26 -0.92 -37.66
C VAL A 822 -11.96 -0.38 -38.91
N GLY A 823 -11.77 -1.01 -40.08
CA GLY A 823 -12.48 -0.65 -41.30
C GLY A 823 -14.00 -0.89 -41.27
N LYS A 824 -14.49 -1.77 -40.37
CA LYS A 824 -15.91 -2.14 -40.24
C LYS A 824 -16.65 -1.41 -39.11
N ILE A 825 -15.94 -0.84 -38.14
CA ILE A 825 -16.53 -0.16 -36.99
C ILE A 825 -16.60 1.35 -37.21
N LYS A 826 -17.73 1.97 -36.86
CA LYS A 826 -17.90 3.43 -36.88
C LYS A 826 -18.69 3.85 -35.65
N HIS A 827 -17.98 4.35 -34.66
CA HIS A 827 -18.56 4.84 -33.41
C HIS A 827 -17.75 6.02 -32.90
N ARG A 828 -18.39 6.97 -32.21
CA ARG A 828 -17.75 8.19 -31.71
C ARG A 828 -16.62 7.93 -30.70
N ASN A 829 -16.68 6.81 -29.98
CA ASN A 829 -15.69 6.43 -28.96
C ASN A 829 -14.72 5.32 -29.42
N LEU A 830 -14.52 5.15 -30.73
CA LEU A 830 -13.56 4.20 -31.29
C LEU A 830 -12.68 4.93 -32.31
N VAL A 831 -11.38 4.63 -32.34
CA VAL A 831 -10.45 5.26 -33.29
C VAL A 831 -10.83 4.91 -34.72
N ARG A 832 -10.78 5.91 -35.61
CA ARG A 832 -11.11 5.78 -37.02
C ARG A 832 -9.85 5.59 -37.88
N LEU A 833 -9.87 4.55 -38.71
CA LEU A 833 -8.86 4.30 -39.75
C LEU A 833 -9.08 5.25 -40.95
N GLU A 834 -8.03 5.97 -41.36
CA GLU A 834 -8.07 6.90 -42.49
C GLU A 834 -7.49 6.30 -43.78
N ALA A 835 -6.34 5.61 -43.69
CA ALA A 835 -5.69 4.94 -44.83
C ALA A 835 -4.69 3.87 -44.36
N PHE A 836 -4.24 2.99 -45.25
CA PHE A 836 -3.14 2.06 -44.96
C PHE A 836 -2.28 1.76 -46.20
N TRP A 837 -1.04 1.32 -46.01
CA TRP A 837 -0.17 0.91 -47.11
C TRP A 837 0.61 -0.34 -46.74
N LEU A 838 0.65 -1.30 -47.66
CA LEU A 838 1.29 -2.60 -47.46
C LEU A 838 2.46 -2.74 -48.43
N ARG A 839 3.68 -3.05 -47.94
CA ARG A 839 4.82 -3.47 -48.76
C ARG A 839 5.25 -4.91 -48.38
N LYS A 840 6.22 -5.47 -49.10
CA LYS A 840 6.77 -6.82 -48.84
C LYS A 840 7.39 -6.95 -47.43
N ASP A 841 8.04 -5.89 -46.93
CA ASP A 841 8.85 -5.93 -45.69
C ASP A 841 8.41 -4.90 -44.62
N ASN A 842 7.39 -4.06 -44.88
CA ASN A 842 6.79 -3.17 -43.88
C ASN A 842 5.33 -2.81 -44.22
N GLY A 843 4.59 -2.33 -43.22
CA GLY A 843 3.22 -1.82 -43.37
C GLY A 843 3.04 -0.48 -42.65
N LEU A 844 2.17 0.38 -43.17
CA LEU A 844 1.81 1.67 -42.59
C LEU A 844 0.29 1.71 -42.37
N ILE A 845 -0.15 2.15 -41.19
CA ILE A 845 -1.56 2.42 -40.88
C ILE A 845 -1.68 3.89 -40.48
N LEU A 846 -2.68 4.59 -41.03
CA LEU A 846 -2.94 5.99 -40.78
C LEU A 846 -4.21 6.17 -39.95
N TYR A 847 -4.07 6.82 -38.80
CA TYR A 847 -5.17 7.24 -37.93
C TYR A 847 -5.24 8.76 -37.88
N LYS A 848 -6.42 9.30 -37.57
CA LYS A 848 -6.52 10.69 -37.12
C LYS A 848 -5.69 10.87 -35.84
N TYR A 849 -4.89 11.92 -35.76
CA TYR A 849 -4.16 12.23 -34.54
C TYR A 849 -5.12 12.73 -33.45
N LEU A 850 -4.95 12.23 -32.23
CA LEU A 850 -5.72 12.63 -31.06
C LEU A 850 -4.82 13.41 -30.11
N GLU A 851 -5.21 14.65 -29.83
CA GLU A 851 -4.32 15.69 -29.31
C GLU A 851 -3.84 15.43 -27.87
N ASN A 852 -4.68 14.79 -27.05
CA ASN A 852 -4.40 14.54 -25.64
C ASN A 852 -3.73 13.18 -25.37
N GLY A 853 -3.32 12.47 -26.43
CA GLY A 853 -2.58 11.22 -26.29
C GLY A 853 -3.42 10.07 -25.72
N ASN A 854 -2.82 9.23 -24.88
CA ASN A 854 -3.51 8.10 -24.25
C ASN A 854 -3.80 8.37 -22.76
N LEU A 855 -4.83 7.70 -22.23
CA LEU A 855 -5.29 7.87 -20.86
C LEU A 855 -4.23 7.49 -19.82
N HIS A 856 -3.34 6.54 -20.12
CA HIS A 856 -2.25 6.17 -19.20
C HIS A 856 -1.34 7.36 -18.93
N ASP A 857 -0.95 8.07 -19.97
CA ASP A 857 -0.05 9.22 -19.83
C ASP A 857 -0.75 10.33 -19.03
N VAL A 858 -2.03 10.61 -19.34
CA VAL A 858 -2.82 11.62 -18.62
C VAL A 858 -2.98 11.27 -17.13
N LEU A 859 -3.16 10.00 -16.80
CA LEU A 859 -3.27 9.57 -15.40
C LEU A 859 -1.92 9.53 -14.68
N HIS A 860 -0.85 9.06 -15.34
CA HIS A 860 0.35 8.57 -14.66
C HIS A 860 1.69 9.18 -15.12
N GLU A 861 1.83 9.59 -16.38
CA GLU A 861 3.14 10.00 -16.97
C GLU A 861 3.28 11.52 -17.17
N ILE A 862 2.20 12.25 -17.48
CA ILE A 862 2.25 13.70 -17.67
C ILE A 862 2.57 14.38 -16.32
N LYS A 863 3.61 15.21 -16.32
CA LYS A 863 4.05 16.00 -15.17
C LYS A 863 4.11 17.50 -15.53
N PRO A 864 3.48 18.41 -14.76
CA PRO A 864 2.62 18.12 -13.61
C PRO A 864 1.34 17.38 -14.02
N ALA A 865 0.81 16.58 -13.10
CA ALA A 865 -0.34 15.72 -13.37
C ALA A 865 -1.57 16.59 -13.71
N PRO A 866 -2.22 16.40 -14.88
CA PRO A 866 -3.35 17.24 -15.28
C PRO A 866 -4.52 17.08 -14.30
N VAL A 867 -5.20 18.18 -14.00
CA VAL A 867 -6.41 18.17 -13.14
C VAL A 867 -7.57 17.63 -13.95
N LEU A 868 -7.91 16.36 -13.73
CA LEU A 868 -9.06 15.71 -14.33
C LEU A 868 -10.27 15.86 -13.40
N ARG A 869 -11.14 16.82 -13.73
CA ARG A 869 -12.43 17.01 -13.05
C ARG A 869 -13.30 15.77 -13.14
N TRP A 870 -14.17 15.55 -12.16
CA TRP A 870 -15.08 14.39 -12.14
C TRP A 870 -15.90 14.26 -13.42
N GLU A 871 -16.44 15.36 -13.96
CA GLU A 871 -17.24 15.32 -15.19
C GLU A 871 -16.44 14.76 -16.37
N VAL A 872 -15.14 15.08 -16.46
CA VAL A 872 -14.24 14.55 -17.50
C VAL A 872 -13.97 13.06 -17.25
N ARG A 873 -13.69 12.66 -16.00
CA ARG A 873 -13.49 11.23 -15.67
C ARG A 873 -14.74 10.40 -15.92
N TYR A 874 -15.90 10.96 -15.61
CA TYR A 874 -17.20 10.35 -15.84
C TYR A 874 -17.49 10.25 -17.35
N GLN A 875 -17.16 11.29 -18.14
CA GLN A 875 -17.25 11.25 -19.60
C GLN A 875 -16.34 10.16 -20.19
N ILE A 876 -15.10 10.03 -19.69
CA ILE A 876 -14.18 8.97 -20.09
C ILE A 876 -14.73 7.59 -19.73
N ALA A 877 -15.25 7.42 -18.51
CA ALA A 877 -15.89 6.19 -18.06
C ALA A 877 -17.09 5.80 -18.94
N LEU A 878 -17.99 6.75 -19.19
CA LEU A 878 -19.21 6.53 -19.97
C LEU A 878 -18.91 6.29 -21.46
N GLY A 879 -18.06 7.11 -22.08
CA GLY A 879 -17.70 7.00 -23.49
C GLY A 879 -16.95 5.69 -23.79
N THR A 880 -16.05 5.27 -22.90
CA THR A 880 -15.39 3.95 -23.02
C THR A 880 -16.41 2.81 -22.89
N ALA A 881 -17.37 2.91 -21.97
CA ALA A 881 -18.43 1.92 -21.84
C ALA A 881 -19.35 1.87 -23.08
N GLN A 882 -19.68 3.01 -23.66
CA GLN A 882 -20.47 3.11 -24.89
C GLN A 882 -19.75 2.49 -26.08
N GLY A 883 -18.44 2.76 -26.22
CA GLY A 883 -17.60 2.11 -27.24
C GLY A 883 -17.57 0.59 -27.11
N LEU A 884 -17.41 0.07 -25.89
CA LEU A 884 -17.44 -1.37 -25.63
C LEU A 884 -18.83 -2.00 -25.82
N ALA A 885 -19.89 -1.32 -25.40
CA ALA A 885 -21.27 -1.78 -25.61
C ALA A 885 -21.60 -1.89 -27.11
N TYR A 886 -21.15 -0.93 -27.92
CA TYR A 886 -21.27 -0.99 -29.37
C TYR A 886 -20.52 -2.21 -29.95
N LEU A 887 -19.26 -2.41 -29.54
CA LEU A 887 -18.47 -3.56 -29.98
C LEU A 887 -19.12 -4.90 -29.59
N HIS A 888 -19.62 -5.02 -28.37
CA HIS A 888 -20.20 -6.26 -27.86
C HIS A 888 -21.58 -6.55 -28.42
N ASP A 889 -22.44 -5.55 -28.56
CA ASP A 889 -23.88 -5.80 -28.73
C ASP A 889 -24.51 -5.14 -29.96
N ASP A 890 -23.83 -4.20 -30.63
CA ASP A 890 -24.34 -3.53 -31.82
C ASP A 890 -23.56 -3.91 -33.09
N CYS A 891 -22.30 -4.35 -32.95
CA CYS A 891 -21.56 -5.01 -34.04
C CYS A 891 -22.08 -6.43 -34.26
N ASN A 892 -22.29 -6.80 -35.53
CA ASN A 892 -22.60 -8.16 -35.93
C ASN A 892 -21.60 -8.65 -37.00
N PRO A 893 -20.67 -9.58 -36.68
CA PRO A 893 -20.50 -10.24 -35.38
C PRO A 893 -20.08 -9.30 -34.25
N ALA A 894 -20.41 -9.65 -33.01
CA ALA A 894 -19.89 -8.95 -31.84
C ALA A 894 -18.35 -9.01 -31.79
N ILE A 895 -17.71 -7.91 -31.45
CA ILE A 895 -16.25 -7.74 -31.40
C ILE A 895 -15.80 -7.70 -29.94
N VAL A 896 -14.87 -8.58 -29.56
CA VAL A 896 -14.18 -8.54 -28.24
C VAL A 896 -12.79 -7.93 -28.44
N HIS A 897 -12.45 -6.90 -27.67
CA HIS A 897 -11.22 -6.14 -27.81
C HIS A 897 -9.99 -6.87 -27.25
N ARG A 898 -10.10 -7.43 -26.03
CA ARG A 898 -9.10 -8.28 -25.33
C ARG A 898 -7.84 -7.58 -24.80
N ASP A 899 -7.75 -6.25 -24.85
CA ASP A 899 -6.64 -5.48 -24.27
C ASP A 899 -7.09 -4.08 -23.90
N ILE A 900 -8.19 -3.99 -23.15
CA ILE A 900 -8.67 -2.71 -22.63
C ILE A 900 -7.79 -2.32 -21.45
N LYS A 901 -7.14 -1.17 -21.59
CA LYS A 901 -6.26 -0.55 -20.59
C LYS A 901 -6.11 0.93 -20.91
N PRO A 902 -5.62 1.77 -19.98
CA PRO A 902 -5.46 3.19 -20.21
C PRO A 902 -4.58 3.52 -21.43
N ASN A 903 -3.55 2.73 -21.74
CA ASN A 903 -2.67 2.96 -22.91
C ASN A 903 -3.40 2.82 -24.25
N ASN A 904 -4.51 2.09 -24.30
CA ASN A 904 -5.28 1.83 -25.51
C ASN A 904 -6.55 2.69 -25.60
N ILE A 905 -6.78 3.59 -24.64
CA ILE A 905 -7.87 4.58 -24.66
C ILE A 905 -7.25 5.93 -24.98
N LEU A 906 -7.42 6.41 -26.21
CA LEU A 906 -6.91 7.70 -26.66
C LEU A 906 -7.92 8.82 -26.37
N LEU A 907 -7.45 10.05 -26.21
CA LEU A 907 -8.28 11.21 -25.87
C LEU A 907 -8.13 12.29 -26.94
N ASP A 908 -9.26 12.73 -27.50
CA ASP A 908 -9.29 13.86 -28.43
C ASP A 908 -9.19 15.21 -27.69
N GLY A 909 -9.16 16.32 -28.44
CA GLY A 909 -9.11 17.67 -27.90
C GLY A 909 -10.21 18.03 -26.88
N ASP A 910 -11.36 17.34 -26.91
CA ASP A 910 -12.48 17.53 -25.98
C ASP A 910 -12.46 16.54 -24.80
N MET A 911 -11.36 15.79 -24.63
CA MET A 911 -11.19 14.72 -23.64
C MET A 911 -12.20 13.56 -23.80
N GLU A 912 -12.79 13.40 -25.00
CA GLU A 912 -13.65 12.27 -25.28
C GLU A 912 -12.80 11.02 -25.54
N PRO A 913 -13.14 9.84 -24.97
CA PRO A 913 -12.33 8.64 -25.14
C PRO A 913 -12.58 7.93 -26.47
N HIS A 914 -11.51 7.43 -27.07
CA HIS A 914 -11.49 6.64 -28.30
C HIS A 914 -10.68 5.36 -28.09
N ILE A 915 -11.34 4.20 -28.12
CA ILE A 915 -10.68 2.90 -27.96
C ILE A 915 -9.85 2.59 -29.22
N SER A 916 -8.61 2.11 -29.01
CA SER A 916 -7.59 1.91 -30.03
C SER A 916 -6.84 0.58 -29.87
N ASP A 917 -5.96 0.24 -30.82
CA ASP A 917 -5.13 -0.98 -30.85
C ASP A 917 -5.92 -2.31 -30.92
N PHE A 918 -6.64 -2.49 -32.03
CA PHE A 918 -7.44 -3.69 -32.31
C PHE A 918 -6.61 -4.88 -32.84
N GLY A 919 -5.28 -4.86 -32.72
CA GLY A 919 -4.38 -5.88 -33.28
C GLY A 919 -4.67 -7.32 -32.79
N ILE A 920 -5.35 -7.45 -31.66
CA ILE A 920 -5.76 -8.74 -31.05
C ILE A 920 -7.28 -8.93 -30.90
N ALA A 921 -8.08 -7.99 -31.42
CA ALA A 921 -9.54 -8.03 -31.39
C ALA A 921 -10.11 -9.21 -32.20
N LYS A 922 -11.30 -9.70 -31.83
CA LYS A 922 -11.94 -10.88 -32.46
C LYS A 922 -13.46 -10.76 -32.60
N LEU A 923 -13.98 -11.29 -33.70
CA LEU A 923 -15.42 -11.42 -34.01
C LEU A 923 -16.01 -12.71 -33.41
N ILE A 924 -17.18 -12.63 -32.76
CA ILE A 924 -17.83 -13.73 -32.01
C ILE A 924 -18.61 -14.72 -32.92
N ASP A 925 -19.07 -14.29 -34.09
CA ASP A 925 -19.99 -15.05 -34.98
C ASP A 925 -19.32 -15.69 -36.21
N GLN A 926 -18.00 -15.93 -36.15
CA GLN A 926 -17.39 -16.89 -37.08
C GLN A 926 -17.52 -18.30 -36.49
N SER A 927 -18.65 -18.93 -36.79
CA SER A 927 -18.92 -20.36 -36.71
C SER A 927 -18.07 -21.14 -37.74
N SER A 928 -16.76 -20.91 -37.74
CA SER A 928 -15.78 -21.63 -38.55
C SER A 928 -14.54 -21.89 -37.71
N ALA A 929 -14.26 -23.18 -37.54
CA ALA A 929 -13.21 -23.83 -36.76
C ALA A 929 -11.77 -23.44 -37.15
N THR A 930 -11.45 -22.15 -37.20
CA THR A 930 -10.17 -21.63 -37.68
C THR A 930 -9.47 -20.81 -36.60
N VAL A 931 -8.49 -21.45 -35.98
CA VAL A 931 -7.34 -20.91 -35.25
C VAL A 931 -7.65 -20.00 -34.06
N GLN A 932 -7.98 -20.63 -32.92
CA GLN A 932 -7.92 -19.95 -31.62
C GLN A 932 -6.47 -19.54 -31.31
N SER A 933 -6.30 -18.30 -30.87
CA SER A 933 -4.99 -17.69 -30.68
C SER A 933 -4.58 -18.00 -29.25
N ILE A 934 -3.71 -18.98 -29.13
CA ILE A 934 -2.60 -19.15 -28.19
C ILE A 934 -2.21 -18.02 -27.22
N THR A 935 -2.18 -16.79 -27.66
CA THR A 935 -1.60 -15.79 -26.75
C THR A 935 -2.64 -15.46 -25.70
N VAL A 936 -2.29 -15.61 -24.41
CA VAL A 936 -2.95 -14.84 -23.33
C VAL A 936 -2.87 -13.41 -23.82
N ALA A 937 -4.02 -12.89 -24.21
CA ALA A 937 -4.12 -11.59 -24.85
C ALA A 937 -4.68 -10.65 -23.82
N GLY A 938 -3.97 -9.55 -23.60
CA GLY A 938 -4.25 -8.61 -22.53
C GLY A 938 -2.97 -8.28 -21.76
N THR A 939 -3.00 -7.17 -21.06
CA THR A 939 -1.85 -6.64 -20.32
C THR A 939 -1.93 -7.05 -18.86
N ILE A 940 -0.81 -7.50 -18.30
CA ILE A 940 -0.69 -7.89 -16.89
C ILE A 940 -1.24 -6.78 -15.99
N GLY A 941 -2.15 -7.13 -15.07
CA GLY A 941 -2.92 -6.19 -14.24
C GLY A 941 -4.36 -5.93 -14.72
N TYR A 942 -4.65 -6.11 -16.01
CA TYR A 942 -5.99 -5.91 -16.60
C TYR A 942 -6.65 -7.21 -17.10
N ILE A 943 -5.90 -8.32 -17.10
CA ILE A 943 -6.39 -9.63 -17.53
C ILE A 943 -7.39 -10.14 -16.48
N SER A 944 -8.57 -10.55 -16.93
CA SER A 944 -9.58 -11.13 -16.06
C SER A 944 -9.12 -12.47 -15.47
N PRO A 945 -9.53 -12.84 -14.24
CA PRO A 945 -9.11 -14.08 -13.60
C PRO A 945 -9.35 -15.30 -14.50
N GLU A 946 -10.51 -15.41 -15.13
CA GLU A 946 -10.79 -16.50 -16.06
C GLU A 946 -9.92 -16.43 -17.32
N THR A 947 -9.58 -15.25 -17.85
CA THR A 947 -8.68 -15.13 -19.03
C THR A 947 -7.22 -15.39 -18.67
N ALA A 948 -6.85 -15.20 -17.39
CA ALA A 948 -5.55 -15.55 -16.84
C ALA A 948 -5.36 -17.08 -16.67
N PHE A 949 -6.46 -17.86 -16.60
CA PHE A 949 -6.42 -19.30 -16.32
C PHE A 949 -7.13 -20.20 -17.38
N LYS A 950 -7.98 -19.63 -18.25
CA LYS A 950 -8.75 -20.29 -19.34
C LYS A 950 -8.86 -19.36 -20.55
N VAL A 951 -8.73 -19.87 -21.78
CA VAL A 951 -8.98 -19.07 -23.00
C VAL A 951 -10.42 -19.19 -23.46
N GLU A 952 -11.32 -18.79 -22.57
CA GLU A 952 -12.67 -18.45 -22.98
C GLU A 952 -12.67 -17.04 -23.56
N LYS A 953 -13.18 -16.92 -24.79
CA LYS A 953 -13.40 -15.63 -25.44
C LYS A 953 -14.75 -15.14 -24.93
N SER A 954 -14.74 -14.14 -24.07
CA SER A 954 -15.94 -13.69 -23.39
C SER A 954 -16.02 -12.17 -23.50
N LYS A 955 -17.23 -11.64 -23.68
CA LYS A 955 -17.47 -10.19 -23.56
C LYS A 955 -17.10 -9.73 -22.15
N GLU A 956 -17.28 -10.64 -21.20
CA GLU A 956 -17.03 -10.54 -19.77
C GLU A 956 -15.55 -10.29 -19.43
N SER A 957 -14.60 -10.66 -20.30
CA SER A 957 -13.18 -10.33 -20.11
C SER A 957 -12.92 -8.83 -20.32
N ASP A 958 -13.50 -8.24 -21.37
CA ASP A 958 -13.41 -6.80 -21.61
C ASP A 958 -14.12 -6.01 -20.50
N VAL A 959 -15.24 -6.56 -19.96
CA VAL A 959 -15.95 -5.97 -18.81
C VAL A 959 -15.03 -5.90 -17.58
N TYR A 960 -14.25 -6.95 -17.30
CA TYR A 960 -13.30 -6.94 -16.19
C TYR A 960 -12.19 -5.90 -16.40
N SER A 961 -11.55 -5.91 -17.58
CA SER A 961 -10.50 -4.96 -17.92
C SER A 961 -11.00 -3.51 -17.85
N TYR A 962 -12.23 -3.25 -18.29
CA TYR A 962 -12.91 -1.97 -18.10
C TYR A 962 -13.14 -1.62 -16.62
N GLY A 963 -13.52 -2.60 -15.81
CA GLY A 963 -13.64 -2.43 -14.36
C GLY A 963 -12.32 -1.99 -13.71
N VAL A 964 -11.18 -2.54 -14.15
CA VAL A 964 -9.85 -2.10 -13.70
C VAL A 964 -9.57 -0.66 -14.14
N VAL A 965 -9.89 -0.29 -15.39
CA VAL A 965 -9.77 1.10 -15.89
C VAL A 965 -10.59 2.08 -15.05
N LEU A 966 -11.80 1.69 -14.61
CA LEU A 966 -12.61 2.53 -13.71
C LEU A 966 -11.94 2.72 -12.35
N LEU A 967 -11.32 1.68 -11.79
CA LEU A 967 -10.59 1.79 -10.52
C LEU A 967 -9.38 2.74 -10.67
N GLU A 968 -8.68 2.73 -11.79
CA GLU A 968 -7.59 3.69 -12.07
C GLU A 968 -8.11 5.11 -12.28
N LEU A 969 -9.24 5.30 -12.97
CA LEU A 969 -9.86 6.61 -13.13
C LEU A 969 -10.30 7.18 -11.77
N ILE A 970 -10.83 6.35 -10.87
CA ILE A 970 -11.27 6.78 -9.55
C ILE A 970 -10.07 7.07 -8.64
N SER A 971 -9.07 6.18 -8.58
CA SER A 971 -7.97 6.24 -7.61
C SER A 971 -6.72 6.98 -8.09
N ARG A 972 -6.56 7.12 -9.41
CA ARG A 972 -5.31 7.52 -10.07
C ARG A 972 -4.10 6.68 -9.66
N LYS A 973 -4.33 5.42 -9.26
CA LYS A 973 -3.30 4.41 -9.00
C LYS A 973 -3.17 3.48 -10.20
N ARG A 974 -1.98 2.90 -10.42
CA ARG A 974 -1.76 1.90 -11.48
C ARG A 974 -2.42 0.57 -11.10
N ALA A 975 -2.80 -0.26 -12.09
CA ALA A 975 -3.33 -1.61 -11.82
C ALA A 975 -2.40 -2.46 -10.92
N LEU A 976 -1.08 -2.27 -11.06
CA LEU A 976 -0.03 -2.82 -10.19
C LEU A 976 0.79 -1.66 -9.61
N ASP A 977 0.24 -0.99 -8.61
CA ASP A 977 0.88 0.15 -7.97
C ASP A 977 1.86 -0.30 -6.87
N PRO A 978 3.10 0.21 -6.83
CA PRO A 978 4.06 -0.11 -5.77
C PRO A 978 3.62 0.29 -4.36
N SER A 979 2.60 1.15 -4.23
CA SER A 979 2.02 1.54 -2.93
C SER A 979 1.08 0.48 -2.34
N PHE A 980 0.73 -0.57 -3.10
CA PHE A 980 -0.04 -1.68 -2.56
C PHE A 980 0.85 -2.63 -1.73
N PRO A 981 0.31 -3.27 -0.66
CA PRO A 981 1.04 -4.31 0.08
C PRO A 981 1.49 -5.45 -0.85
N GLN A 982 2.63 -6.11 -0.55
CA GLN A 982 3.30 -7.11 -1.40
C GLN A 982 2.31 -8.06 -2.13
N ASP A 983 2.45 -8.15 -3.46
CA ASP A 983 1.69 -8.99 -4.40
C ASP A 983 0.17 -8.71 -4.56
N THR A 984 -0.31 -7.51 -4.19
CA THR A 984 -1.73 -7.14 -4.32
C THR A 984 -1.99 -6.24 -5.53
N ASP A 985 -2.97 -6.58 -6.39
CA ASP A 985 -3.43 -5.72 -7.49
C ASP A 985 -4.48 -4.69 -7.04
N ILE A 986 -4.80 -3.72 -7.90
CA ILE A 986 -5.76 -2.65 -7.59
C ILE A 986 -7.15 -3.20 -7.21
N VAL A 987 -7.58 -4.33 -7.79
CA VAL A 987 -8.89 -4.93 -7.50
C VAL A 987 -8.93 -5.48 -6.08
N HIS A 988 -7.90 -6.22 -5.68
CA HIS A 988 -7.76 -6.77 -4.34
C HIS A 988 -7.55 -5.68 -3.28
N TRP A 989 -6.74 -4.66 -3.61
CA TRP A 989 -6.52 -3.51 -2.74
C TRP A 989 -7.82 -2.74 -2.48
N VAL A 990 -8.55 -2.35 -3.53
CA VAL A 990 -9.84 -1.66 -3.39
C VAL A 990 -10.86 -2.52 -2.66
N ARG A 991 -10.99 -3.81 -2.99
CA ARG A 991 -11.92 -4.71 -2.29
C ARG A 991 -11.60 -4.85 -0.81
N SER A 992 -10.32 -4.91 -0.45
CA SER A 992 -9.85 -5.01 0.94
C SER A 992 -10.24 -3.75 1.74
N ILE A 993 -9.98 -2.57 1.17
CA ILE A 993 -10.34 -1.29 1.80
C ILE A 993 -11.86 -1.12 1.89
N TRP A 994 -12.58 -1.36 0.78
CA TRP A 994 -14.03 -1.18 0.72
C TRP A 994 -14.78 -2.12 1.66
N ARG A 995 -14.35 -3.39 1.79
CA ARG A 995 -14.95 -4.34 2.75
C ARG A 995 -14.74 -3.96 4.21
N ARG A 996 -13.59 -3.36 4.54
CA ARG A 996 -13.23 -3.03 5.93
C ARG A 996 -13.79 -1.69 6.40
N VAL A 997 -13.72 -0.68 5.54
CA VAL A 997 -13.91 0.73 5.94
C VAL A 997 -15.10 1.39 5.23
N GLN A 998 -15.52 0.87 4.06
CA GLN A 998 -16.60 1.44 3.21
C GLN A 998 -16.43 2.94 2.92
N ALA A 999 -15.20 3.43 2.90
CA ALA A 999 -14.88 4.85 2.82
C ALA A 999 -14.18 5.15 1.49
N ILE A 1000 -14.83 5.98 0.65
CA ILE A 1000 -14.41 6.30 -0.73
C ILE A 1000 -13.18 7.20 -0.77
N ASP A 1001 -12.96 8.02 0.25
CA ASP A 1001 -11.81 8.90 0.46
C ASP A 1001 -10.46 8.16 0.53
N ARG A 1002 -10.47 6.90 1.00
CA ARG A 1002 -9.26 6.05 1.02
C ARG A 1002 -8.96 5.34 -0.29
N ILE A 1003 -9.87 5.43 -1.26
CA ILE A 1003 -9.78 4.78 -2.58
C ILE A 1003 -9.63 5.81 -3.69
N ALA A 1004 -10.39 6.91 -3.62
CA ALA A 1004 -10.46 7.92 -4.65
C ALA A 1004 -9.22 8.82 -4.66
N ASP A 1005 -8.90 9.32 -5.85
CA ASP A 1005 -7.88 10.32 -6.09
C ASP A 1005 -8.16 11.55 -5.21
N PRO A 1006 -7.19 12.00 -4.41
CA PRO A 1006 -7.35 13.17 -3.55
C PRO A 1006 -7.87 14.42 -4.28
N SER A 1007 -7.56 14.57 -5.58
CA SER A 1007 -8.05 15.68 -6.40
C SER A 1007 -9.56 15.64 -6.68
N LEU A 1008 -10.20 14.47 -6.67
CA LEU A 1008 -11.67 14.34 -6.72
C LEU A 1008 -12.33 14.73 -5.40
N MET A 1009 -11.61 14.62 -4.28
CA MET A 1009 -12.07 15.00 -2.94
C MET A 1009 -11.78 16.48 -2.62
N GLN A 1010 -11.22 17.23 -3.57
CA GLN A 1010 -10.94 18.66 -3.50
C GLN A 1010 -11.88 19.50 -4.38
N GLU A 1011 -12.67 18.88 -5.26
CA GLU A 1011 -13.70 19.59 -6.05
C GLU A 1011 -14.93 19.95 -5.17
N SER A 1012 -15.51 21.14 -5.36
CA SER A 1012 -16.58 21.70 -4.50
C SER A 1012 -17.80 20.78 -4.35
N MET A 1013 -18.29 20.60 -3.11
CA MET A 1013 -19.39 19.68 -2.76
C MET A 1013 -20.75 19.95 -3.45
N ASP A 1014 -20.93 21.09 -4.11
CA ASP A 1014 -22.16 21.41 -4.86
C ASP A 1014 -22.21 20.84 -6.29
N SER A 1015 -21.06 20.43 -6.87
CA SER A 1015 -20.99 20.01 -8.28
C SER A 1015 -20.82 18.49 -8.48
N ILE A 1016 -20.41 17.76 -7.45
CA ILE A 1016 -20.15 16.31 -7.52
C ILE A 1016 -20.86 15.62 -6.37
N SER A 1017 -21.80 14.74 -6.69
CA SER A 1017 -22.27 13.84 -5.64
C SER A 1017 -21.17 12.82 -5.39
N ILE A 1018 -20.54 12.83 -4.21
CA ILE A 1018 -19.68 11.72 -3.74
C ILE A 1018 -20.38 10.36 -3.97
N LYS A 1019 -21.71 10.38 -3.91
CA LYS A 1019 -22.56 9.23 -4.25
C LYS A 1019 -22.46 8.77 -5.72
N GLU A 1020 -22.28 9.67 -6.68
CA GLU A 1020 -21.96 9.29 -8.07
C GLU A 1020 -20.61 8.58 -8.15
N VAL A 1021 -19.58 9.07 -7.44
CA VAL A 1021 -18.26 8.40 -7.39
C VAL A 1021 -18.38 7.01 -6.77
N ILE A 1022 -19.14 6.88 -5.68
CA ILE A 1022 -19.45 5.60 -5.05
C ILE A 1022 -20.23 4.69 -6.00
N ASP A 1023 -21.23 5.21 -6.72
CA ASP A 1023 -22.01 4.42 -7.67
C ASP A 1023 -21.12 3.88 -8.80
N VAL A 1024 -20.20 4.69 -9.34
CA VAL A 1024 -19.21 4.25 -10.34
C VAL A 1024 -18.22 3.25 -9.73
N LEU A 1025 -17.79 3.42 -8.48
CA LEU A 1025 -16.96 2.42 -7.77
C LEU A 1025 -17.69 1.08 -7.64
N LEU A 1026 -18.98 1.08 -7.29
CA LEU A 1026 -19.79 -0.13 -7.17
C LEU A 1026 -20.04 -0.80 -8.53
N VAL A 1027 -20.06 -0.04 -9.61
CA VAL A 1027 -20.03 -0.59 -10.98
C VAL A 1027 -18.68 -1.24 -11.24
N ALA A 1028 -17.57 -0.57 -10.95
CA ALA A 1028 -16.22 -1.11 -11.11
C ALA A 1028 -15.99 -2.43 -10.34
N LEU A 1029 -16.48 -2.51 -9.10
CA LEU A 1029 -16.41 -3.72 -8.27
C LEU A 1029 -17.29 -4.87 -8.78
N ARG A 1030 -18.39 -4.58 -9.49
CA ARG A 1030 -19.20 -5.60 -10.15
C ARG A 1030 -18.59 -6.06 -11.47
N CYS A 1031 -18.03 -5.14 -12.24
CA CYS A 1031 -17.25 -5.45 -13.45
C CYS A 1031 -16.04 -6.33 -13.14
N THR A 1032 -15.39 -6.13 -11.98
CA THR A 1032 -14.23 -6.91 -11.54
C THR A 1032 -14.61 -8.13 -10.67
N ALA A 1033 -15.84 -8.65 -10.79
CA ALA A 1033 -16.23 -9.88 -10.10
C ALA A 1033 -15.37 -11.07 -10.54
N ALA A 1034 -15.03 -11.96 -9.60
CA ALA A 1034 -14.16 -13.10 -9.89
C ALA A 1034 -14.79 -14.08 -10.88
N GLN A 1035 -16.11 -14.28 -10.82
CA GLN A 1035 -16.87 -15.12 -11.76
C GLN A 1035 -17.38 -14.28 -12.95
N PRO A 1036 -17.17 -14.72 -14.21
CA PRO A 1036 -17.64 -14.00 -15.39
C PRO A 1036 -19.16 -13.79 -15.41
N SER A 1037 -19.93 -14.78 -14.97
CA SER A 1037 -21.40 -14.76 -14.94
C SER A 1037 -21.99 -13.74 -13.96
N GLU A 1038 -21.19 -13.24 -13.01
CA GLU A 1038 -21.60 -12.21 -12.05
C GLU A 1038 -21.35 -10.79 -12.58
N ARG A 1039 -20.65 -10.66 -13.71
CA ARG A 1039 -20.35 -9.36 -14.32
C ARG A 1039 -21.52 -8.87 -15.15
N PRO A 1040 -21.85 -7.56 -15.07
CA PRO A 1040 -22.88 -6.98 -15.92
C PRO A 1040 -22.47 -6.97 -17.40
N THR A 1041 -23.44 -6.94 -18.31
CA THR A 1041 -23.15 -6.65 -19.72
C THR A 1041 -22.71 -5.19 -19.89
N MET A 1042 -22.00 -4.85 -20.97
CA MET A 1042 -21.62 -3.45 -21.20
C MET A 1042 -22.83 -2.53 -21.43
N LYS A 1043 -23.95 -3.05 -21.97
CA LYS A 1043 -25.24 -2.33 -22.00
C LYS A 1043 -25.78 -2.04 -20.59
N ASP A 1044 -25.69 -3.00 -19.67
CA ASP A 1044 -26.07 -2.78 -18.26
C ASP A 1044 -25.15 -1.81 -17.54
N VAL A 1045 -23.85 -1.83 -17.85
CA VAL A 1045 -22.86 -0.87 -17.34
C VAL A 1045 -23.21 0.54 -17.81
N VAL A 1046 -23.43 0.74 -19.11
CA VAL A 1046 -23.85 2.05 -19.67
C VAL A 1046 -25.14 2.53 -18.98
N LYS A 1047 -26.13 1.65 -18.83
CA LYS A 1047 -27.38 1.99 -18.15
C LYS A 1047 -27.15 2.40 -16.68
N GLN A 1048 -26.35 1.63 -15.94
CA GLN A 1048 -26.03 1.94 -14.54
C GLN A 1048 -25.30 3.27 -14.38
N LEU A 1049 -24.36 3.58 -15.27
CA LEU A 1049 -23.66 4.87 -15.27
C LEU A 1049 -24.65 5.99 -15.56
N VAL A 1050 -25.46 5.90 -16.62
CA VAL A 1050 -26.48 6.90 -16.97
C VAL A 1050 -27.48 7.11 -15.84
N ASP A 1051 -27.95 6.02 -15.21
CA ASP A 1051 -28.90 6.06 -14.09
C ASP A 1051 -28.27 6.66 -12.82
N ALA A 1052 -26.98 6.49 -12.59
CA ALA A 1052 -26.26 7.16 -11.49
C ALA A 1052 -26.31 8.68 -11.68
N LYS A 1053 -26.03 9.17 -12.89
CA LYS A 1053 -26.08 10.61 -13.22
C LYS A 1053 -27.52 11.17 -13.25
N ALA A 1054 -28.50 10.36 -13.66
CA ALA A 1054 -29.92 10.77 -13.69
C ALA A 1054 -30.56 10.88 -12.29
N ARG A 1055 -30.27 9.94 -11.37
CA ARG A 1055 -30.78 9.96 -9.98
C ARG A 1055 -30.36 11.22 -9.20
N HIS A 1056 -29.23 11.80 -9.56
CA HIS A 1056 -28.70 13.00 -8.93
C HIS A 1056 -29.20 14.30 -9.57
N ARG A 1057 -29.41 14.35 -10.89
CA ARG A 1057 -30.11 15.47 -11.55
C ARG A 1057 -31.57 15.64 -11.08
N ILE A 1058 -32.29 14.55 -10.77
CA ILE A 1058 -33.70 14.62 -10.30
C ILE A 1058 -33.81 15.15 -8.85
N LYS A 1059 -32.79 14.95 -8.01
CA LYS A 1059 -32.75 15.55 -6.66
C LYS A 1059 -32.45 17.05 -6.66
N LEU A 1060 -31.68 17.54 -7.64
CA LEU A 1060 -31.44 18.97 -7.83
C LEU A 1060 -32.66 19.72 -8.38
N ILE A 1061 -33.55 19.04 -9.13
CA ILE A 1061 -34.80 19.64 -9.66
C ILE A 1061 -35.94 19.65 -8.62
N LYS A 1062 -35.88 18.83 -7.56
CA LYS A 1062 -36.88 18.82 -6.46
C LYS A 1062 -36.54 19.77 -5.30
N CYS A 1063 -35.41 20.48 -5.37
CA CYS A 1063 -35.01 21.51 -4.41
C CYS A 1063 -34.80 22.88 -5.10
N ASN A 1064 -35.59 23.18 -6.13
CA ASN A 1064 -35.82 24.54 -6.63
C ASN A 1064 -37.33 24.83 -6.63
#